data_AF-A0AAN7BNJ4-F1
#
_entry.id   AF-A0AAN7BNJ4-F1
#
_cell.length_a   1.000
_cell.length_b   1.000
_cell.length_c   1.000
_cell.angle_alpha   90.00
_cell.angle_beta   90.00
_cell.angle_gamma   90.00
#
_symmetry.space_group_name_H-M   'P 1'
#
loop_
_entity.id
_entity.type
_entity.pdbx_description
1 polymer ?
#
loop_
_entity_poly.entity_id
_entity_poly.type
_entity_poly.pdbx_seq_one_letter_code
_entity_poly.pdbx_strand_id
1 'polypeptide(L)'
;MADEIIKTDLLIVGAGPAGAALACFLSQHGHKGIIISAAPGTAETPRAHITNMAALECLRDIGLDKDCIDAAAAGNHMVHTRWCHDMAGEEYARCYSWGNDPKRKVSLGTSEASPCDHVDLPQTELEPILTKRAIHTGWTLRFNTSFLTFTRPEPEVIISEIRDDLTKKTYKIQSRFLFGCDGARSQVIRELKIPLIKKPGQGLALNVLLKADLSHLVKSRTGNLHWVFQPEKEHPPWGWACIVRMVRPYTEWMFIFLPTPGADVKADDMIASNDEYIKRAKEIIGDDSIEVTIKDASKWWINETVAEYYSDGNIFCLGDAVHRHPPFNGLGSNTCIQDAYNLAWKISYVMAGKAAPKLLDTYSIERQPVGQDIITRANQGLRDHLPWMLAIGITEPDVEKRKAVFAEFEDKGEAGRARRKAFHEGINNTGTEFHGLGIEMNQQYRSDAVYLADERPEDAPVFPKDAVRERLITTYPGMRLPHAWLNTRVPGKQFSTIDLAGHGGFCLFTGPGGQAWKEATEQVSKAVGVPIKSYSIGWKEDYEEVYFDWTNRREVEEDGCVLVRPDRFVAWRSKSMIENPKEKLEKRTHLQFNKWAKQYGEIYSLKFGPATSIVITSPRLIKQLIDKKSNLYSRRPDSHVGDIIASGDHLLLMQYSDKWRWCRKVVHQFFMEKEVEAKHIKVVDAEAVQMIKDFMEGPEGRKGHMMYPKRFSNSIIMSLIYGSRTPDCGTKHMVKLYALMENWSKVMEPGNTPPVDIFPWLKLVPESILGMWRSRAENVGEEMRKLYSEWVEYGIQRNKERGSVDCFLDKVLEAQEKEQKIDRHGLYFLLGTMMEGGSDTTSSLIISFIHAMTKWPEVLRRAQREMDGVLGEERTPNWGDYERLPYVAACVKEAHRWRHVAPLAFPHSLAEDDWVDGMFLPKGSDVFINAFGMHHDEKRFNNPDVFDPDHFKGQTALASELANGEWEKRDHYGYGSGRRLCPGIHLAERNLFLALAKLIWAFDIGPGRDESGKVMEPDVSHETGYSDGFLVCANDFPCEIKLRSEERGRTILREFELARVEVFSKYETPE
;
A
#
# COMPACT_ATOMS: atom_id res chain seq x y z
N MET A 1 -35.34 15.97 -21.41
CA MET A 1 -34.25 14.99 -21.59
C MET A 1 -33.45 15.04 -20.31
N ALA A 2 -33.44 13.96 -19.53
CA ALA A 2 -32.74 13.93 -18.24
C ALA A 2 -31.24 14.18 -18.46
N ASP A 3 -30.61 14.97 -17.58
CA ASP A 3 -29.18 15.28 -17.63
C ASP A 3 -28.35 13.98 -17.56
N GLU A 4 -27.89 13.49 -18.71
CA GLU A 4 -27.08 12.29 -18.81
C GLU A 4 -25.68 12.55 -18.25
N ILE A 5 -25.34 11.90 -17.13
CA ILE A 5 -24.03 12.00 -16.48
C ILE A 5 -23.05 11.07 -17.20
N ILE A 6 -21.94 11.63 -17.70
CA ILE A 6 -20.87 10.86 -18.32
C ILE A 6 -20.12 10.08 -17.23
N LYS A 7 -19.79 8.80 -17.45
CA LYS A 7 -19.11 7.96 -16.46
C LYS A 7 -17.72 7.55 -16.95
N THR A 8 -16.73 7.61 -16.06
CA THR A 8 -15.37 7.11 -16.30
C THR A 8 -14.72 6.76 -14.97
N ASP A 9 -13.84 5.78 -14.85
CA ASP A 9 -13.16 5.54 -13.56
C ASP A 9 -12.14 6.65 -13.24
N LEU A 10 -11.54 7.25 -14.27
CA LEU A 10 -10.36 8.12 -14.16
C LEU A 10 -10.60 9.44 -14.90
N LEU A 11 -10.68 10.55 -14.15
CA LEU A 11 -10.79 11.89 -14.71
C LEU A 11 -9.54 12.72 -14.39
N ILE A 12 -8.82 13.14 -15.41
CA ILE A 12 -7.64 14.02 -15.30
C ILE A 12 -8.02 15.44 -15.72
N VAL A 13 -7.78 16.41 -14.84
CA VAL A 13 -7.99 17.83 -15.10
C VAL A 13 -6.65 18.49 -15.38
N GLY A 14 -6.36 18.74 -16.66
CA GLY A 14 -5.13 19.35 -17.16
C GLY A 14 -4.35 18.41 -18.08
N ALA A 15 -3.94 18.92 -19.25
CA ALA A 15 -3.21 18.17 -20.28
C ALA A 15 -1.73 18.57 -20.40
N GLY A 16 -1.17 19.26 -19.40
CA GLY A 16 0.26 19.55 -19.32
C GLY A 16 1.09 18.29 -18.97
N PRO A 17 2.40 18.45 -18.67
CA PRO A 17 3.31 17.31 -18.45
C PRO A 17 2.81 16.33 -17.38
N ALA A 18 2.27 16.81 -16.26
CA ALA A 18 1.77 15.95 -15.18
C ALA A 18 0.59 15.08 -15.63
N GLY A 19 -0.46 15.69 -16.19
CA GLY A 19 -1.68 14.99 -16.59
C GLY A 19 -1.49 14.07 -17.79
N ALA A 20 -0.75 14.53 -18.81
CA ALA A 20 -0.48 13.72 -20.00
C ALA A 20 0.46 12.55 -19.69
N ALA A 21 1.49 12.74 -18.84
CA ALA A 21 2.34 11.64 -18.38
C ALA A 21 1.57 10.63 -17.53
N LEU A 22 0.71 11.10 -16.60
CA LEU A 22 -0.13 10.22 -15.78
C LEU A 22 -1.02 9.33 -16.64
N ALA A 23 -1.66 9.89 -17.67
CA ALA A 23 -2.44 9.10 -18.63
C ALA A 23 -1.59 8.04 -19.34
N CYS A 24 -0.38 8.39 -19.78
CA CYS A 24 0.54 7.44 -20.43
C CYS A 24 0.93 6.28 -19.50
N PHE A 25 1.27 6.56 -18.24
CA PHE A 25 1.65 5.52 -17.27
C PHE A 25 0.46 4.67 -16.85
N LEU A 26 -0.73 5.25 -16.64
CA LEU A 26 -1.95 4.49 -16.39
C LEU A 26 -2.30 3.57 -17.57
N SER A 27 -2.06 4.00 -18.81
CA SER A 27 -2.24 3.16 -20.00
C SER A 27 -1.31 1.96 -20.06
N GLN A 28 -0.09 2.04 -19.53
CA GLN A 28 0.81 0.88 -19.41
C GLN A 28 0.19 -0.26 -18.59
N HIS A 29 -0.69 0.09 -17.65
CA HIS A 29 -1.46 -0.85 -16.83
C HIS A 29 -2.83 -1.23 -17.41
N GLY A 30 -3.14 -0.80 -18.64
CA GLY A 30 -4.41 -1.08 -19.31
C GLY A 30 -5.56 -0.13 -18.93
N HIS A 31 -5.31 0.90 -18.13
CA HIS A 31 -6.34 1.87 -17.73
C HIS A 31 -6.60 2.92 -18.80
N LYS A 32 -7.84 3.41 -18.84
CA LYS A 32 -8.34 4.43 -19.75
C LYS A 32 -9.22 5.41 -18.99
N GLY A 33 -9.33 6.63 -19.50
CA GLY A 33 -10.14 7.65 -18.86
C GLY A 33 -10.36 8.88 -19.74
N ILE A 34 -10.70 9.97 -19.09
CA ILE A 34 -10.94 11.27 -19.73
C ILE A 34 -9.91 12.27 -19.22
N ILE A 35 -9.25 12.97 -20.14
CA ILE A 35 -8.44 14.15 -19.87
C ILE A 35 -9.24 15.37 -20.36
N ILE A 36 -9.41 16.36 -19.49
CA ILE A 36 -9.96 17.67 -19.86
C ILE A 36 -8.89 18.75 -19.72
N SER A 37 -8.94 19.77 -20.55
CA SER A 37 -8.05 20.93 -20.46
C SER A 37 -8.80 22.19 -20.84
N ALA A 38 -8.67 23.24 -20.02
CA ALA A 38 -9.22 24.55 -20.32
C ALA A 38 -8.50 25.23 -21.50
N ALA A 39 -7.24 24.85 -21.77
CA ALA A 39 -6.49 25.37 -22.90
C ALA A 39 -7.10 24.88 -24.23
N PRO A 40 -6.94 25.65 -25.34
CA PRO A 40 -7.44 25.25 -26.65
C PRO A 40 -6.59 24.15 -27.32
N GLY A 41 -5.37 23.91 -26.84
CA GLY A 41 -4.44 22.90 -27.32
C GLY A 41 -3.28 22.67 -26.33
N THR A 42 -2.22 21.98 -26.78
CA THR A 42 -0.96 21.89 -26.04
C THR A 42 -0.22 23.23 -26.01
N ALA A 43 0.90 23.31 -25.31
CA ALA A 43 1.77 24.48 -25.24
C ALA A 43 2.06 25.09 -26.61
N GLU A 44 1.73 26.38 -26.78
CA GLU A 44 2.16 27.18 -27.94
C GLU A 44 3.46 27.94 -27.68
N THR A 45 3.89 28.05 -26.40
CA THR A 45 5.13 28.69 -25.99
C THR A 45 6.10 27.70 -25.33
N PRO A 46 7.43 27.88 -25.46
CA PRO A 46 8.43 26.88 -25.09
C PRO A 46 8.44 26.44 -23.62
N ARG A 47 8.03 27.32 -22.69
CA ARG A 47 7.95 27.06 -21.23
C ARG A 47 9.17 26.26 -20.71
N ALA A 48 8.99 25.22 -19.89
CA ALA A 48 10.10 24.37 -19.42
C ALA A 48 10.78 23.62 -20.58
N HIS A 49 12.08 23.31 -20.45
CA HIS A 49 12.85 22.75 -21.57
C HIS A 49 13.93 21.74 -21.19
N ILE A 50 14.61 21.92 -20.07
CA ILE A 50 15.54 20.89 -19.61
C ILE A 50 14.74 19.68 -19.16
N THR A 51 14.92 18.55 -19.84
CA THR A 51 14.44 17.24 -19.36
C THR A 51 15.65 16.49 -18.81
N ASN A 52 15.62 16.18 -17.52
CA ASN A 52 16.71 15.53 -16.80
C ASN A 52 16.61 14.00 -16.88
N MET A 53 17.64 13.34 -16.36
CA MET A 53 17.78 11.88 -16.37
C MET A 53 16.62 11.19 -15.64
N ALA A 54 16.21 11.70 -14.47
CA ALA A 54 15.12 11.10 -13.67
C ALA A 54 13.79 11.03 -14.45
N ALA A 55 13.44 12.09 -15.17
CA ALA A 55 12.21 12.14 -15.95
C ALA A 55 12.30 11.25 -17.20
N LEU A 56 13.46 11.25 -17.88
CA LEU A 56 13.68 10.36 -19.03
C LEU A 56 13.67 8.89 -18.64
N GLU A 57 14.19 8.51 -17.47
CA GLU A 57 14.08 7.14 -16.96
C GLU A 57 12.60 6.73 -16.84
N CYS A 58 11.74 7.58 -16.29
CA CYS A 58 10.30 7.31 -16.21
C CYS A 58 9.71 7.09 -17.61
N LEU A 59 9.99 7.98 -18.57
CA LEU A 59 9.46 7.89 -19.94
C LEU A 59 10.04 6.70 -20.73
N ARG A 60 11.27 6.29 -20.42
CA ARG A 60 11.93 5.10 -20.98
C ARG A 60 11.19 3.82 -20.63
N ASP A 61 10.57 3.75 -19.44
CA ASP A 61 9.75 2.59 -19.02
C ASP A 61 8.61 2.26 -19.99
N ILE A 62 8.10 3.28 -20.69
CA ILE A 62 7.03 3.17 -21.69
C ILE A 62 7.50 3.44 -23.12
N GLY A 63 8.83 3.51 -23.31
CA GLY A 63 9.49 3.70 -24.60
C GLY A 63 9.26 5.06 -25.26
N LEU A 64 9.03 6.11 -24.47
CA LEU A 64 8.89 7.49 -24.95
C LEU A 64 10.19 8.31 -24.89
N ASP A 65 11.24 7.79 -24.25
CA ASP A 65 12.54 8.44 -24.18
C ASP A 65 13.12 8.74 -25.57
N LYS A 66 12.98 7.81 -26.53
CA LYS A 66 13.45 7.99 -27.91
C LYS A 66 12.73 9.11 -28.64
N ASP A 67 11.40 9.13 -28.58
CA ASP A 67 10.59 10.19 -29.19
C ASP A 67 10.98 11.57 -28.60
N CYS A 68 11.29 11.60 -27.29
CA CYS A 68 11.77 12.81 -26.62
C CYS A 68 13.18 13.23 -27.09
N ILE A 69 14.12 12.29 -27.23
CA ILE A 69 15.48 12.55 -27.71
C ILE A 69 15.46 13.04 -29.17
N ASP A 70 14.66 12.41 -30.03
CA ASP A 70 14.55 12.77 -31.44
C ASP A 70 13.93 14.16 -31.64
N ALA A 71 13.04 14.58 -30.75
CA ALA A 71 12.41 15.90 -30.77
C ALA A 71 13.25 16.99 -30.06
N ALA A 72 14.22 16.60 -29.23
CA ALA A 72 15.09 17.54 -28.51
C ALA A 72 16.07 18.25 -29.46
N ALA A 73 16.70 19.33 -28.97
CA ALA A 73 17.75 20.00 -29.72
C ALA A 73 18.94 19.05 -29.96
N ALA A 74 19.09 18.60 -31.22
CA ALA A 74 20.11 17.63 -31.60
C ALA A 74 21.53 18.19 -31.48
N GLY A 75 22.49 17.38 -31.02
CA GLY A 75 23.90 17.75 -30.93
C GLY A 75 24.29 18.49 -29.64
N ASN A 76 25.51 19.01 -29.59
CA ASN A 76 26.11 19.57 -28.37
C ASN A 76 25.74 21.05 -28.19
N HIS A 77 24.45 21.42 -28.17
CA HIS A 77 24.03 22.84 -28.06
C HIS A 77 23.93 23.36 -26.62
N MET A 78 24.01 22.47 -25.62
CA MET A 78 23.89 22.78 -24.19
C MET A 78 25.23 22.76 -23.42
N VAL A 79 26.36 22.89 -24.11
CA VAL A 79 27.69 22.68 -23.50
C VAL A 79 27.97 23.71 -22.40
N HIS A 80 27.52 24.95 -22.58
CA HIS A 80 27.90 26.06 -21.74
C HIS A 80 26.73 26.95 -21.31
N THR A 81 26.87 27.53 -20.12
CA THR A 81 26.22 28.78 -19.73
C THR A 81 27.25 29.91 -19.79
N ARG A 82 26.88 31.05 -20.39
CA ARG A 82 27.75 32.20 -20.65
C ARG A 82 27.28 33.44 -19.88
N TRP A 83 28.22 34.27 -19.43
CA TRP A 83 27.98 35.64 -18.92
C TRP A 83 28.71 36.62 -19.82
N CYS A 84 28.01 37.62 -20.34
CA CYS A 84 28.57 38.53 -21.34
C CYS A 84 27.93 39.92 -21.30
N HIS A 85 28.63 40.88 -21.92
CA HIS A 85 28.16 42.25 -22.10
C HIS A 85 26.94 42.28 -23.05
N ASP A 86 27.09 41.68 -24.23
CA ASP A 86 26.06 41.45 -25.24
C ASP A 86 26.40 40.16 -26.02
N MET A 87 25.47 39.67 -26.84
CA MET A 87 25.66 38.40 -27.54
C MET A 87 26.83 38.44 -28.53
N ALA A 88 27.07 39.56 -29.20
CA ALA A 88 28.13 39.75 -30.18
C ALA A 88 29.51 40.06 -29.55
N GLY A 89 29.51 40.81 -28.46
CA GLY A 89 30.66 41.44 -27.81
C GLY A 89 31.38 40.57 -26.77
N GLU A 90 31.91 41.26 -25.75
CA GLU A 90 32.81 40.68 -24.74
C GLU A 90 32.14 39.61 -23.88
N GLU A 91 32.89 38.55 -23.61
CA GLU A 91 32.51 37.48 -22.70
C GLU A 91 33.24 37.65 -21.37
N TYR A 92 32.48 37.74 -20.27
CA TYR A 92 33.03 37.89 -18.93
C TYR A 92 33.39 36.54 -18.31
N ALA A 93 32.54 35.53 -18.51
CA ALA A 93 32.73 34.20 -17.96
C ALA A 93 31.94 33.14 -18.74
N ARG A 94 32.35 31.89 -18.55
CA ARG A 94 31.65 30.71 -19.05
C ARG A 94 31.82 29.54 -18.09
N CYS A 95 30.77 28.76 -17.88
CA CYS A 95 30.84 27.48 -17.20
C CYS A 95 30.32 26.36 -18.10
N TYR A 96 30.72 25.12 -17.81
CA TYR A 96 30.08 23.95 -18.40
C TYR A 96 28.70 23.74 -17.77
N SER A 97 27.80 23.12 -18.51
CA SER A 97 26.41 22.93 -18.06
C SER A 97 25.89 21.54 -18.43
N TRP A 98 24.88 21.08 -17.68
CA TRP A 98 24.07 19.91 -18.01
C TRP A 98 24.90 18.64 -18.28
N GLY A 99 25.88 18.37 -17.41
CA GLY A 99 26.74 17.18 -17.53
C GLY A 99 27.88 17.27 -18.55
N ASN A 100 28.09 18.43 -19.20
CA ASN A 100 29.12 18.58 -20.23
C ASN A 100 30.53 18.92 -19.72
N ASP A 101 30.71 19.09 -18.41
CA ASP A 101 32.03 19.30 -17.80
C ASP A 101 32.90 18.04 -18.00
N PRO A 102 34.06 18.13 -18.69
CA PRO A 102 34.97 17.00 -18.86
C PRO A 102 35.40 16.36 -17.54
N LYS A 103 35.54 17.15 -16.47
CA LYS A 103 35.92 16.62 -15.15
C LYS A 103 34.86 15.66 -14.62
N ARG A 104 33.59 15.97 -14.86
CA ARG A 104 32.44 15.15 -14.43
C ARG A 104 32.16 13.95 -15.31
N LYS A 105 32.58 14.01 -16.58
CA LYS A 105 32.63 12.83 -17.47
C LYS A 105 33.72 11.84 -17.03
N VAL A 106 34.80 12.32 -16.39
CA VAL A 106 35.90 11.50 -15.87
C VAL A 106 35.66 11.05 -14.42
N SER A 107 34.90 11.81 -13.61
CA SER A 107 34.57 11.47 -12.22
C SER A 107 33.12 11.03 -12.06
N LEU A 108 32.82 9.72 -12.07
CA LEU A 108 31.57 9.03 -11.63
C LEU A 108 30.20 9.70 -11.95
N GLY A 109 30.14 10.68 -12.84
CA GLY A 109 29.19 11.80 -12.67
C GLY A 109 27.86 11.57 -13.35
N THR A 110 27.83 11.53 -14.68
CA THR A 110 26.56 11.51 -15.44
C THR A 110 26.28 10.16 -16.10
N SER A 111 27.24 9.57 -16.81
CA SER A 111 27.08 8.28 -17.50
C SER A 111 26.96 7.08 -16.56
N GLU A 112 27.44 7.21 -15.32
CA GLU A 112 27.32 6.14 -14.31
C GLU A 112 26.03 6.25 -13.50
N ALA A 113 25.44 7.43 -13.46
CA ALA A 113 24.23 7.69 -12.71
C ALA A 113 23.02 7.06 -13.41
N SER A 114 22.87 7.26 -14.71
CA SER A 114 21.67 6.88 -15.45
C SER A 114 22.03 6.37 -16.85
N PRO A 115 21.23 5.46 -17.44
CA PRO A 115 21.32 5.18 -18.87
C PRO A 115 20.81 6.34 -19.76
N CYS A 116 20.30 7.42 -19.17
CA CYS A 116 19.78 8.59 -19.86
C CYS A 116 20.67 9.83 -19.63
N ASP A 117 20.71 10.74 -20.61
CA ASP A 117 21.39 12.04 -20.53
C ASP A 117 20.39 13.20 -20.49
N HIS A 118 20.79 14.37 -19.97
CA HIS A 118 19.97 15.59 -20.07
C HIS A 118 19.72 15.98 -21.54
N VAL A 119 18.51 16.44 -21.84
CA VAL A 119 18.13 16.95 -23.16
C VAL A 119 17.44 18.32 -23.09
N ASP A 120 17.63 19.14 -24.13
CA ASP A 120 16.86 20.38 -24.33
C ASP A 120 15.60 20.09 -25.14
N LEU A 121 14.49 19.87 -24.45
CA LEU A 121 13.19 19.53 -25.01
C LEU A 121 12.11 20.51 -24.50
N PRO A 122 11.81 21.58 -25.26
CA PRO A 122 10.74 22.51 -24.92
C PRO A 122 9.37 21.82 -24.75
N GLN A 123 8.52 22.38 -23.87
CA GLN A 123 7.16 21.85 -23.65
C GLN A 123 6.29 21.84 -24.91
N THR A 124 6.57 22.70 -25.90
CA THR A 124 5.91 22.69 -27.22
C THR A 124 6.10 21.39 -27.98
N GLU A 125 7.18 20.66 -27.70
CA GLU A 125 7.49 19.37 -28.33
C GLU A 125 7.11 18.20 -27.39
N LEU A 126 7.35 18.33 -26.08
CA LEU A 126 7.04 17.28 -25.09
C LEU A 126 5.53 17.02 -24.92
N GLU A 127 4.71 18.06 -24.78
CA GLU A 127 3.27 17.88 -24.54
C GLU A 127 2.57 17.13 -25.69
N PRO A 128 2.85 17.41 -26.98
CA PRO A 128 2.34 16.61 -28.10
C PRO A 128 2.74 15.14 -28.04
N ILE A 129 3.99 14.81 -27.67
CA ILE A 129 4.45 13.42 -27.56
C ILE A 129 3.59 12.65 -26.54
N LEU A 130 3.40 13.24 -25.35
CA LEU A 130 2.64 12.62 -24.26
C LEU A 130 1.15 12.51 -24.61
N THR A 131 0.53 13.60 -25.06
CA THR A 131 -0.91 13.61 -25.39
C THR A 131 -1.24 12.68 -26.56
N LYS A 132 -0.39 12.63 -27.59
CA LYS A 132 -0.54 11.68 -28.70
C LYS A 132 -0.45 10.23 -28.21
N ARG A 133 0.50 9.90 -27.33
CA ARG A 133 0.60 8.55 -26.75
C ARG A 133 -0.67 8.20 -25.95
N ALA A 134 -1.14 9.08 -25.07
CA ALA A 134 -2.34 8.85 -24.28
C ALA A 134 -3.60 8.62 -25.14
N ILE A 135 -3.78 9.40 -26.22
CA ILE A 135 -4.90 9.21 -27.16
C ILE A 135 -4.79 7.86 -27.87
N HIS A 136 -3.59 7.51 -28.37
CA HIS A 136 -3.37 6.25 -29.09
C HIS A 136 -3.58 5.02 -28.20
N THR A 137 -3.42 5.14 -26.88
CA THR A 137 -3.70 4.07 -25.92
C THR A 137 -5.15 4.04 -25.42
N GLY A 138 -6.00 4.94 -25.92
CA GLY A 138 -7.45 4.92 -25.73
C GLY A 138 -8.02 5.93 -24.73
N TRP A 139 -7.25 6.93 -24.30
CA TRP A 139 -7.78 8.05 -23.52
C TRP A 139 -8.57 9.02 -24.41
N THR A 140 -9.64 9.57 -23.85
CA THR A 140 -10.36 10.69 -24.48
C THR A 140 -9.76 12.01 -23.99
N LEU A 141 -9.27 12.84 -24.90
CA LEU A 141 -8.75 14.18 -24.58
C LEU A 141 -9.72 15.25 -25.09
N ARG A 142 -10.13 16.17 -24.21
CA ARG A 142 -10.99 17.32 -24.55
C ARG A 142 -10.33 18.63 -24.16
N PHE A 143 -9.95 19.43 -25.16
CA PHE A 143 -9.54 20.83 -25.00
C PHE A 143 -10.76 21.76 -24.89
N ASN A 144 -10.52 23.04 -24.59
CA ASN A 144 -11.57 24.05 -24.36
C ASN A 144 -12.64 23.56 -23.38
N THR A 145 -12.22 22.86 -22.33
CA THR A 145 -13.11 22.21 -21.37
C THR A 145 -12.61 22.50 -19.96
N SER A 146 -13.35 23.34 -19.24
CA SER A 146 -12.98 23.81 -17.91
C SER A 146 -13.66 23.01 -16.80
N PHE A 147 -12.87 22.60 -15.80
CA PHE A 147 -13.39 22.09 -14.54
C PHE A 147 -13.91 23.25 -13.66
N LEU A 148 -15.09 23.07 -13.05
CA LEU A 148 -15.70 24.07 -12.17
C LEU A 148 -15.63 23.68 -10.70
N THR A 149 -16.28 22.59 -10.32
CA THR A 149 -16.40 22.08 -8.95
C THR A 149 -16.64 20.57 -8.95
N PHE A 150 -16.60 19.92 -7.79
CA PHE A 150 -16.97 18.52 -7.63
C PHE A 150 -17.81 18.31 -6.36
N THR A 151 -18.60 17.24 -6.35
CA THR A 151 -19.24 16.71 -5.14
C THR A 151 -18.82 15.27 -4.89
N ARG A 152 -18.86 14.85 -3.62
CA ARG A 152 -18.53 13.48 -3.16
C ARG A 152 -19.76 12.89 -2.46
N PRO A 153 -20.77 12.39 -3.20
CA PRO A 153 -21.92 11.73 -2.59
C PRO A 153 -21.53 10.48 -1.79
N GLU A 154 -20.49 9.77 -2.22
CA GLU A 154 -19.94 8.57 -1.58
C GLU A 154 -18.41 8.57 -1.68
N PRO A 155 -17.68 7.81 -0.85
CA PRO A 155 -16.21 7.80 -0.87
C PRO A 155 -15.57 7.49 -2.23
N GLU A 156 -16.18 6.59 -3.02
CA GLU A 156 -15.68 6.18 -4.33
C GLU A 156 -16.38 6.89 -5.52
N VAL A 157 -17.26 7.86 -5.25
CA VAL A 157 -18.05 8.52 -6.29
C VAL A 157 -17.78 10.02 -6.26
N ILE A 158 -17.11 10.53 -7.29
CA ILE A 158 -16.83 11.95 -7.47
C ILE A 158 -17.64 12.45 -8.67
N ILE A 159 -18.50 13.44 -8.48
CA ILE A 159 -19.27 14.05 -9.56
C ILE A 159 -18.68 15.43 -9.85
N SER A 160 -17.96 15.55 -10.97
CA SER A 160 -17.33 16.79 -11.43
C SER A 160 -18.24 17.57 -12.37
N GLU A 161 -18.45 18.86 -12.10
CA GLU A 161 -19.14 19.79 -12.99
C GLU A 161 -18.15 20.44 -13.96
N ILE A 162 -18.40 20.26 -15.25
CA ILE A 162 -17.50 20.62 -16.34
C ILE A 162 -18.23 21.56 -17.31
N ARG A 163 -17.53 22.60 -17.76
CA ARG A 163 -18.03 23.50 -18.81
C ARG A 163 -17.26 23.29 -20.11
N ASP A 164 -17.98 23.03 -21.19
CA ASP A 164 -17.44 23.14 -22.54
C ASP A 164 -17.37 24.62 -22.90
N ASP A 165 -16.16 25.16 -23.06
CA ASP A 165 -15.95 26.60 -23.24
C ASP A 165 -16.29 27.09 -24.65
N LEU A 166 -16.48 26.18 -25.62
CA LEU A 166 -16.95 26.53 -26.96
C LEU A 166 -18.47 26.69 -26.98
N THR A 167 -19.20 25.73 -26.44
CA THR A 167 -20.67 25.73 -26.43
C THR A 167 -21.27 26.46 -25.23
N LYS A 168 -20.45 26.76 -24.21
CA LYS A 168 -20.84 27.29 -22.90
C LYS A 168 -21.80 26.39 -22.11
N LYS A 169 -22.02 25.15 -22.55
CA LYS A 169 -22.85 24.18 -21.84
C LYS A 169 -22.08 23.56 -20.68
N THR A 170 -22.78 23.37 -19.56
CA THR A 170 -22.26 22.65 -18.39
C THR A 170 -22.86 21.26 -18.36
N TYR A 171 -22.04 20.26 -18.02
CA TYR A 171 -22.43 18.86 -17.88
C TYR A 171 -21.63 18.20 -16.76
N LYS A 172 -21.99 16.97 -16.38
CA LYS A 172 -21.41 16.26 -15.25
C LYS A 172 -20.62 15.03 -15.71
N ILE A 173 -19.49 14.80 -15.07
CA ILE A 173 -18.70 13.57 -15.20
C ILE A 173 -18.62 12.91 -13.82
N GLN A 174 -19.10 11.68 -13.71
CA GLN A 174 -18.91 10.83 -12.54
C GLN A 174 -17.62 10.02 -12.71
N SER A 175 -16.74 10.08 -11.71
CA SER A 175 -15.50 9.30 -11.66
C SER A 175 -15.17 8.70 -10.31
N ARG A 176 -14.40 7.60 -10.33
CA ARG A 176 -13.87 6.99 -9.11
C ARG A 176 -12.68 7.76 -8.57
N PHE A 177 -11.81 8.23 -9.47
CA PHE A 177 -10.64 9.05 -9.16
C PHE A 177 -10.64 10.36 -9.95
N LEU A 178 -10.24 11.44 -9.29
CA LEU A 178 -10.06 12.77 -9.87
C LEU A 178 -8.61 13.22 -9.70
N PHE A 179 -7.96 13.63 -10.79
CA PHE A 179 -6.58 14.07 -10.78
C PHE A 179 -6.47 15.57 -11.12
N GLY A 180 -6.05 16.38 -10.15
CA GLY A 180 -5.79 17.80 -10.29
C GLY A 180 -4.40 18.08 -10.87
N CYS A 181 -4.33 18.21 -12.19
CA CYS A 181 -3.14 18.52 -12.97
C CYS A 181 -3.25 19.89 -13.67
N ASP A 182 -4.05 20.79 -13.10
CA ASP A 182 -4.56 22.03 -13.69
C ASP A 182 -3.69 23.26 -13.39
N GLY A 183 -2.44 23.01 -13.01
CA GLY A 183 -1.36 23.99 -12.97
C GLY A 183 -1.40 24.96 -11.79
N ALA A 184 -0.59 26.03 -11.88
CA ALA A 184 -0.32 26.96 -10.78
C ALA A 184 -1.54 27.72 -10.23
N ARG A 185 -2.69 27.70 -10.92
CA ARG A 185 -3.95 28.28 -10.45
C ARG A 185 -5.03 27.21 -10.29
N SER A 186 -4.61 26.02 -9.88
CA SER A 186 -5.46 24.83 -9.73
C SER A 186 -6.78 25.14 -9.05
N GLN A 187 -7.87 24.86 -9.77
CA GLN A 187 -9.23 24.89 -9.26
C GLN A 187 -9.48 23.67 -8.37
N VAL A 188 -8.93 22.51 -8.69
CA VAL A 188 -9.07 21.29 -7.86
C VAL A 188 -8.51 21.52 -6.45
N ILE A 189 -7.33 22.12 -6.32
CA ILE A 189 -6.75 22.49 -5.02
C ILE A 189 -7.63 23.48 -4.26
N ARG A 190 -8.25 24.45 -4.96
CA ARG A 190 -9.17 25.42 -4.34
C ARG A 190 -10.43 24.75 -3.80
N GLU A 191 -11.03 23.84 -4.56
CA GLU A 191 -12.22 23.09 -4.15
C GLU A 191 -11.93 22.15 -2.97
N LEU A 192 -10.76 21.49 -2.98
CA LEU A 192 -10.30 20.65 -1.86
C LEU A 192 -9.91 21.47 -0.61
N LYS A 193 -9.64 22.76 -0.78
CA LYS A 193 -9.13 23.67 0.27
C LYS A 193 -7.83 23.18 0.90
N ILE A 194 -6.97 22.52 0.12
CA ILE A 194 -5.64 22.09 0.58
C ILE A 194 -4.82 23.34 0.91
N PRO A 195 -4.23 23.44 2.12
CA PRO A 195 -3.38 24.56 2.49
C PRO A 195 -2.14 24.64 1.60
N LEU A 196 -1.82 25.87 1.19
CA LEU A 196 -0.61 26.18 0.42
C LEU A 196 0.33 27.00 1.30
N ILE A 197 1.52 26.46 1.59
CA ILE A 197 2.59 27.20 2.25
C ILE A 197 3.16 28.17 1.21
N LYS A 198 2.96 29.47 1.42
CA LYS A 198 3.41 30.54 0.53
C LYS A 198 4.46 31.39 1.23
N LYS A 199 5.58 31.60 0.57
CA LYS A 199 6.55 32.64 0.94
C LYS A 199 6.44 33.83 -0.03
N PRO A 200 6.90 35.03 0.35
CA PRO A 200 6.87 36.19 -0.52
C PRO A 200 7.55 35.88 -1.87
N GLY A 201 6.85 36.14 -2.98
CA GLY A 201 7.41 35.94 -4.33
C GLY A 201 8.64 36.82 -4.55
N GLN A 202 9.64 36.29 -5.27
CA GLN A 202 10.96 36.93 -5.40
C GLN A 202 11.14 37.77 -6.67
N GLY A 203 10.07 38.04 -7.44
CA GLY A 203 10.14 38.97 -8.56
C GLY A 203 9.19 38.66 -9.72
N LEU A 204 9.38 39.41 -10.80
CA LEU A 204 8.72 39.31 -12.10
C LEU A 204 9.79 38.99 -13.15
N ALA A 205 9.48 38.12 -14.10
CA ALA A 205 10.25 37.95 -15.33
C ALA A 205 9.36 38.24 -16.54
N LEU A 206 9.92 38.88 -17.56
CA LEU A 206 9.23 39.15 -18.82
C LEU A 206 9.83 38.24 -19.90
N ASN A 207 9.05 37.29 -20.37
CA ASN A 207 9.44 36.32 -21.38
C ASN A 207 9.06 36.84 -22.76
N VAL A 208 10.03 37.11 -23.61
CA VAL A 208 9.83 37.53 -25.00
C VAL A 208 10.37 36.46 -25.93
N LEU A 209 9.48 35.75 -26.61
CA LEU A 209 9.83 34.76 -27.63
C LEU A 209 10.04 35.47 -28.95
N LEU A 210 11.22 35.29 -29.56
CA LEU A 210 11.56 35.94 -30.83
C LEU A 210 12.32 35.01 -31.78
N LYS A 211 12.28 35.35 -33.07
CA LYS A 211 13.15 34.80 -34.11
C LYS A 211 14.27 35.77 -34.41
N ALA A 212 15.50 35.25 -34.41
CA ALA A 212 16.72 35.95 -34.80
C ALA A 212 17.78 34.88 -35.12
N ASP A 213 18.42 34.99 -36.29
CA ASP A 213 19.52 34.07 -36.64
C ASP A 213 20.83 34.53 -35.99
N LEU A 214 21.14 33.91 -34.85
CA LEU A 214 22.36 34.18 -34.09
C LEU A 214 23.45 33.13 -34.34
N SER A 215 23.30 32.27 -35.36
CA SER A 215 24.18 31.11 -35.60
C SER A 215 25.66 31.51 -35.69
N HIS A 216 25.94 32.64 -36.35
CA HIS A 216 27.30 33.15 -36.50
C HIS A 216 27.90 33.68 -35.20
N LEU A 217 27.07 34.15 -34.25
CA LEU A 217 27.51 34.65 -32.95
C LEU A 217 27.80 33.53 -31.96
N VAL A 218 27.14 32.37 -32.07
CA VAL A 218 27.24 31.29 -31.07
C VAL A 218 28.12 30.13 -31.49
N LYS A 219 28.55 30.06 -32.76
CA LYS A 219 29.33 28.94 -33.32
C LYS A 219 30.62 28.61 -32.54
N SER A 220 31.34 29.61 -32.03
CA SER A 220 32.57 29.43 -31.23
C SER A 220 32.32 29.43 -29.72
N ARG A 221 31.07 29.64 -29.30
CA ARG A 221 30.63 29.79 -27.92
C ARG A 221 29.30 29.12 -27.67
N THR A 222 29.24 27.85 -28.08
CA THR A 222 28.05 27.02 -28.07
C THR A 222 27.50 26.83 -26.67
N GLY A 223 26.30 27.35 -26.43
CA GLY A 223 25.58 27.22 -25.17
C GLY A 223 24.10 27.50 -25.34
N ASN A 224 23.27 27.00 -24.43
CA ASN A 224 21.83 27.17 -24.46
C ASN A 224 21.33 28.32 -23.58
N LEU A 225 22.14 28.81 -22.65
CA LEU A 225 21.81 29.91 -21.74
C LEU A 225 22.91 30.98 -21.73
N HIS A 226 22.52 32.24 -21.90
CA HIS A 226 23.43 33.38 -21.89
C HIS A 226 22.87 34.48 -20.99
N TRP A 227 23.59 34.79 -19.91
CA TRP A 227 23.33 35.93 -19.04
C TRP A 227 23.96 37.18 -19.65
N VAL A 228 23.11 38.13 -20.04
CA VAL A 228 23.51 39.35 -20.74
C VAL A 228 23.20 40.57 -19.88
N PHE A 229 24.23 41.38 -19.63
CA PHE A 229 24.11 42.57 -18.80
C PHE A 229 25.23 43.58 -19.06
N GLN A 230 24.89 44.86 -18.92
CA GLN A 230 25.74 46.01 -19.27
C GLN A 230 25.73 46.98 -18.07
N PRO A 231 26.52 46.69 -17.01
CA PRO A 231 26.42 47.41 -15.73
C PRO A 231 26.76 48.90 -15.88
N GLU A 232 27.57 49.28 -16.85
CA GLU A 232 28.01 50.64 -17.13
C GLU A 232 26.96 51.50 -17.86
N LYS A 233 25.82 50.90 -18.25
CA LYS A 233 24.71 51.57 -18.95
C LYS A 233 23.46 51.66 -18.07
N GLU A 234 22.60 52.61 -18.41
CA GLU A 234 21.27 52.73 -17.85
C GLU A 234 20.26 52.08 -18.79
N HIS A 235 19.31 51.34 -18.23
CA HIS A 235 18.31 50.56 -18.98
C HIS A 235 16.91 50.84 -18.45
N PRO A 236 15.86 50.58 -19.25
CA PRO A 236 14.49 50.64 -18.75
C PRO A 236 14.29 49.74 -17.51
N PRO A 237 13.44 50.13 -16.54
CA PRO A 237 13.24 49.38 -15.30
C PRO A 237 12.86 47.91 -15.48
N TRP A 238 12.21 47.57 -16.59
CA TRP A 238 11.76 46.23 -16.97
C TRP A 238 12.82 45.39 -17.71
N GLY A 239 13.90 46.00 -18.21
CA GLY A 239 14.89 45.41 -19.12
C GLY A 239 16.33 45.48 -18.60
N TRP A 240 16.50 45.44 -17.28
CA TRP A 240 17.77 45.65 -16.57
C TRP A 240 18.86 44.66 -16.97
N ALA A 241 18.51 43.38 -16.95
CA ALA A 241 19.34 42.27 -17.42
C ALA A 241 18.50 41.30 -18.25
N CYS A 242 19.15 40.46 -19.04
CA CYS A 242 18.46 39.48 -19.87
C CYS A 242 19.10 38.09 -19.74
N ILE A 243 18.29 37.06 -19.68
CA ILE A 243 18.73 35.68 -19.94
C ILE A 243 18.26 35.34 -21.36
N VAL A 244 19.21 35.17 -22.28
CA VAL A 244 18.95 34.72 -23.65
C VAL A 244 19.04 33.21 -23.67
N ARG A 245 17.89 32.56 -23.83
CA ARG A 245 17.75 31.10 -23.86
C ARG A 245 17.47 30.62 -25.29
N MET A 246 18.17 29.57 -25.70
CA MET A 246 17.93 28.89 -26.97
C MET A 246 16.61 28.09 -26.94
N VAL A 247 15.81 28.24 -27.99
CA VAL A 247 14.57 27.46 -28.21
C VAL A 247 14.74 26.53 -29.41
N ARG A 248 15.26 27.06 -30.53
CA ARG A 248 15.68 26.26 -31.70
C ARG A 248 17.08 26.71 -32.15
N PRO A 249 18.06 25.79 -32.23
CA PRO A 249 19.42 26.14 -32.64
C PRO A 249 19.44 26.71 -34.08
N TYR A 250 19.96 27.90 -34.35
CA TYR A 250 20.16 29.05 -33.45
C TYR A 250 19.32 30.24 -33.94
N THR A 251 18.08 29.94 -34.31
CA THR A 251 17.16 30.82 -35.04
C THR A 251 15.96 31.27 -34.21
N GLU A 252 15.66 30.59 -33.10
CA GLU A 252 14.56 30.95 -32.20
C GLU A 252 15.04 30.98 -30.75
N TRP A 253 14.67 32.06 -30.05
CA TRP A 253 15.21 32.42 -28.74
C TRP A 253 14.14 32.94 -27.81
N MET A 254 14.30 32.66 -26.52
CA MET A 254 13.52 33.27 -25.44
C MET A 254 14.40 34.28 -24.72
N PHE A 255 14.02 35.55 -24.77
CA PHE A 255 14.66 36.63 -24.04
C PHE A 255 13.89 36.85 -22.75
N ILE A 256 14.51 36.51 -21.62
CA ILE A 256 13.91 36.63 -20.29
C ILE A 256 14.46 37.92 -19.67
N PHE A 257 13.70 39.00 -19.76
CA PHE A 257 14.09 40.27 -19.16
C PHE A 257 13.80 40.26 -17.65
N LEU A 258 14.81 40.68 -16.91
CA LEU A 258 14.78 40.83 -15.46
C LEU A 258 14.61 42.31 -15.13
N PRO A 259 13.69 42.66 -14.21
CA PRO A 259 13.56 44.01 -13.70
C PRO A 259 14.79 44.49 -12.93
N THR A 260 14.86 45.80 -12.74
CA THR A 260 15.85 46.43 -11.86
C THR A 260 15.67 45.90 -10.43
N PRO A 261 16.76 45.58 -9.71
CA PRO A 261 16.67 45.15 -8.32
C PRO A 261 15.88 46.14 -7.46
N GLY A 262 14.82 45.66 -6.80
CA GLY A 262 13.95 46.48 -5.95
C GLY A 262 12.89 47.31 -6.68
N ALA A 263 12.73 47.15 -8.00
CA ALA A 263 11.68 47.82 -8.76
C ALA A 263 10.27 47.48 -8.25
N ASP A 264 9.38 48.47 -8.25
CA ASP A 264 7.96 48.22 -8.07
C ASP A 264 7.40 47.56 -9.35
N VAL A 265 7.37 46.23 -9.34
CA VAL A 265 6.90 45.40 -10.47
C VAL A 265 5.43 45.64 -10.86
N LYS A 266 4.68 46.45 -10.09
CA LYS A 266 3.30 46.86 -10.38
C LYS A 266 3.18 48.24 -11.02
N ALA A 267 4.28 49.00 -11.13
CA ALA A 267 4.27 50.31 -11.75
C ALA A 267 3.99 50.23 -13.26
N ASP A 268 3.40 51.29 -13.83
CA ASP A 268 2.99 51.34 -15.24
C ASP A 268 4.19 51.28 -16.21
N ASP A 269 5.37 51.72 -15.76
CA ASP A 269 6.64 51.66 -16.49
C ASP A 269 7.22 50.24 -16.60
N MET A 270 6.56 49.24 -16.02
CA MET A 270 6.88 47.82 -16.16
C MET A 270 6.16 47.15 -17.35
N ILE A 271 5.62 47.95 -18.27
CA ILE A 271 4.96 47.54 -19.51
C ILE A 271 5.73 48.14 -20.68
N ALA A 272 6.25 47.28 -21.57
CA ALA A 272 6.92 47.69 -22.79
C ALA A 272 6.11 47.29 -24.03
N SER A 273 6.19 48.12 -25.06
CA SER A 273 5.67 47.85 -26.41
C SER A 273 6.58 46.89 -27.18
N ASN A 274 6.07 46.31 -28.27
CA ASN A 274 6.86 45.43 -29.14
C ASN A 274 8.09 46.14 -29.72
N ASP A 275 7.97 47.42 -30.08
CA ASP A 275 9.10 48.19 -30.62
C ASP A 275 10.19 48.39 -29.56
N GLU A 276 9.81 48.61 -28.30
CA GLU A 276 10.74 48.70 -27.18
C GLU A 276 11.43 47.37 -26.89
N TYR A 277 10.69 46.25 -26.94
CA TYR A 277 11.28 44.92 -26.83
C TYR A 277 12.25 44.60 -27.97
N ILE A 278 11.91 44.95 -29.23
CA ILE A 278 12.81 44.75 -30.38
C ILE A 278 14.08 45.58 -30.20
N LYS A 279 13.94 46.86 -29.83
CA LYS A 279 15.07 47.74 -29.58
C LYS A 279 15.99 47.16 -28.50
N ARG A 280 15.43 46.76 -27.35
CA ARG A 280 16.21 46.17 -26.26
C ARG A 280 16.83 44.84 -26.65
N ALA A 281 16.12 44.01 -27.42
CA ALA A 281 16.66 42.74 -27.92
C ALA A 281 17.87 42.98 -28.84
N LYS A 282 17.83 43.98 -29.73
CA LYS A 282 18.98 44.36 -30.57
C LYS A 282 20.18 44.84 -29.74
N GLU A 283 19.94 45.62 -28.68
CA GLU A 283 21.00 46.04 -27.75
C GLU A 283 21.63 44.87 -26.99
N ILE A 284 20.82 43.88 -26.57
CA ILE A 284 21.28 42.63 -25.94
C ILE A 284 22.03 41.74 -26.94
N ILE A 285 21.62 41.76 -28.21
CA ILE A 285 22.31 41.05 -29.28
C ILE A 285 23.66 41.70 -29.60
N GLY A 286 23.73 43.04 -29.61
CA GLY A 286 24.93 43.80 -29.96
C GLY A 286 25.22 43.87 -31.47
N ASP A 287 24.23 43.54 -32.31
CA ASP A 287 24.33 43.59 -33.76
C ASP A 287 22.99 44.06 -34.36
N ASP A 288 22.95 45.32 -34.78
CA ASP A 288 21.75 45.97 -35.33
C ASP A 288 21.34 45.44 -36.71
N SER A 289 22.25 44.74 -37.41
CA SER A 289 21.99 44.16 -38.73
C SER A 289 21.07 42.94 -38.68
N ILE A 290 20.90 42.33 -37.49
CA ILE A 290 20.06 41.16 -37.30
C ILE A 290 18.58 41.55 -37.30
N GLU A 291 17.80 40.86 -38.12
CA GLU A 291 16.34 40.96 -38.12
C GLU A 291 15.78 40.25 -36.88
N VAL A 292 14.94 40.95 -36.13
CA VAL A 292 14.32 40.45 -34.89
C VAL A 292 12.81 40.51 -35.05
N THR A 293 12.17 39.35 -34.92
CA THR A 293 10.70 39.23 -35.03
C THR A 293 10.14 38.63 -33.75
N ILE A 294 9.34 39.41 -33.01
CA ILE A 294 8.63 38.93 -31.81
C ILE A 294 7.51 37.97 -32.22
N LYS A 295 7.47 36.80 -31.58
CA LYS A 295 6.39 35.82 -31.70
C LYS A 295 5.38 35.95 -30.57
N ASP A 296 5.86 36.16 -29.34
CA ASP A 296 5.04 36.26 -28.13
C ASP A 296 5.76 37.06 -27.04
N ALA A 297 5.00 37.71 -26.15
CA ALA A 297 5.53 38.38 -24.96
C ALA A 297 4.59 38.14 -23.78
N SER A 298 5.11 37.59 -22.67
CA SER A 298 4.32 37.20 -21.51
C SER A 298 5.00 37.54 -20.18
N LYS A 299 4.18 37.84 -19.17
CA LYS A 299 4.62 38.08 -17.79
C LYS A 299 4.61 36.78 -17.00
N TRP A 300 5.70 36.51 -16.28
CA TRP A 300 5.80 35.35 -15.41
C TRP A 300 6.17 35.76 -13.98
N TRP A 301 5.36 35.30 -13.02
CA TRP A 301 5.53 35.62 -11.60
C TRP A 301 6.28 34.51 -10.88
N ILE A 302 7.34 34.89 -10.18
CA ILE A 302 8.15 33.97 -9.40
C ILE A 302 7.44 33.69 -8.07
N ASN A 303 6.85 32.51 -7.94
CA ASN A 303 6.16 32.08 -6.72
C ASN A 303 7.00 31.04 -5.97
N GLU A 304 6.99 31.10 -4.63
CA GLU A 304 7.48 30.04 -3.75
C GLU A 304 6.27 29.46 -3.03
N THR A 305 5.73 28.35 -3.55
CA THR A 305 4.50 27.76 -3.01
C THR A 305 4.52 26.24 -3.09
N VAL A 306 4.24 25.58 -1.97
CA VAL A 306 4.01 24.12 -1.90
C VAL A 306 2.66 23.84 -1.26
N ALA A 307 2.01 22.75 -1.65
CA ALA A 307 0.89 22.19 -0.90
C ALA A 307 1.38 21.39 0.32
N GLU A 308 0.64 21.44 1.43
CA GLU A 308 0.98 20.68 2.65
C GLU A 308 0.83 19.16 2.45
N TYR A 309 -0.11 18.74 1.62
CA TYR A 309 -0.34 17.35 1.22
C TYR A 309 -0.93 17.32 -0.19
N TYR A 310 -0.76 16.21 -0.91
CA TYR A 310 -1.04 16.15 -2.36
C TYR A 310 -2.32 15.37 -2.68
N SER A 311 -3.00 14.79 -1.70
CA SER A 311 -4.20 13.97 -1.91
C SER A 311 -5.22 14.06 -0.77
N ASP A 312 -6.50 13.89 -1.10
CA ASP A 312 -7.62 13.75 -0.16
C ASP A 312 -8.60 12.69 -0.72
N GLY A 313 -8.60 11.51 -0.09
CA GLY A 313 -9.34 10.34 -0.58
C GLY A 313 -8.92 9.95 -2.00
N ASN A 314 -9.89 9.82 -2.90
CA ASN A 314 -9.65 9.47 -4.30
C ASN A 314 -9.33 10.68 -5.20
N ILE A 315 -8.95 11.82 -4.62
CA ILE A 315 -8.57 13.04 -5.35
C ILE A 315 -7.09 13.32 -5.15
N PHE A 316 -6.32 13.37 -6.23
CA PHE A 316 -4.86 13.51 -6.20
C PHE A 316 -4.42 14.72 -7.03
N CYS A 317 -3.54 15.56 -6.49
CA CYS A 317 -3.01 16.73 -7.20
C CYS A 317 -1.52 16.54 -7.51
N LEU A 318 -1.10 16.97 -8.70
CA LEU A 318 0.24 16.72 -9.25
C LEU A 318 0.82 17.96 -9.93
N GLY A 319 2.14 18.05 -9.98
CA GLY A 319 2.85 19.11 -10.71
C GLY A 319 2.62 20.52 -10.14
N ASP A 320 2.55 21.51 -11.03
CA ASP A 320 2.37 22.93 -10.67
C ASP A 320 1.13 23.23 -9.80
N ALA A 321 0.16 22.31 -9.74
CA ALA A 321 -0.96 22.41 -8.81
C ALA A 321 -0.46 22.47 -7.34
N VAL A 322 0.58 21.68 -7.03
CA VAL A 322 1.07 21.40 -5.68
C VAL A 322 2.49 21.89 -5.40
N HIS A 323 3.32 22.18 -6.41
CA HIS A 323 4.63 22.80 -6.21
C HIS A 323 4.92 23.89 -7.26
N ARG A 324 5.35 25.07 -6.81
CA ARG A 324 5.56 26.26 -7.67
C ARG A 324 6.85 26.94 -7.26
N HIS A 325 7.74 27.11 -8.23
CA HIS A 325 9.09 27.61 -7.97
C HIS A 325 9.68 28.36 -9.18
N PRO A 326 10.75 29.15 -8.97
CA PRO A 326 11.62 29.69 -10.03
C PRO A 326 12.08 28.64 -11.06
N PRO A 327 12.47 29.02 -12.29
CA PRO A 327 12.90 28.08 -13.32
C PRO A 327 14.32 27.54 -13.12
N PHE A 328 15.07 28.03 -12.12
CA PHE A 328 16.42 27.57 -11.80
C PHE A 328 16.46 26.05 -11.64
N ASN A 329 17.56 25.43 -12.10
CA ASN A 329 17.77 23.97 -12.20
C ASN A 329 16.83 23.23 -13.17
N GLY A 330 15.76 23.84 -13.71
CA GLY A 330 14.84 23.18 -14.65
C GLY A 330 13.98 22.07 -14.03
N LEU A 331 13.74 22.06 -12.72
CA LEU A 331 13.18 20.90 -12.00
C LEU A 331 11.67 20.65 -12.17
N GLY A 332 10.89 21.66 -12.57
CA GLY A 332 9.43 21.62 -12.46
C GLY A 332 8.78 20.53 -13.33
N SER A 333 8.96 20.61 -14.65
CA SER A 333 8.39 19.64 -15.60
C SER A 333 8.90 18.21 -15.36
N ASN A 334 10.16 18.08 -14.92
CA ASN A 334 10.75 16.79 -14.57
C ASN A 334 10.07 16.16 -13.35
N THR A 335 9.75 16.98 -12.35
CA THR A 335 9.07 16.53 -11.14
C THR A 335 7.61 16.17 -11.43
N CYS A 336 6.93 16.91 -12.31
CA CYS A 336 5.59 16.57 -12.79
C CYS A 336 5.50 15.14 -13.36
N ILE A 337 6.49 14.73 -14.17
CA ILE A 337 6.55 13.38 -14.76
C ILE A 337 6.78 12.33 -13.66
N GLN A 338 7.65 12.62 -12.70
CA GLN A 338 7.94 11.71 -11.59
C GLN A 338 6.77 11.56 -10.62
N ASP A 339 6.01 12.62 -10.35
CA ASP A 339 4.78 12.55 -9.55
C ASP A 339 3.78 11.59 -10.20
N ALA A 340 3.59 11.73 -11.52
CA ALA A 340 2.73 10.86 -12.30
C ALA A 340 3.20 9.39 -12.28
N TYR A 341 4.50 9.15 -12.41
CA TYR A 341 5.08 7.80 -12.39
C TYR A 341 4.91 7.12 -11.03
N ASN A 342 5.10 7.85 -9.93
CA ASN A 342 4.89 7.33 -8.57
C ASN A 342 3.42 6.97 -8.31
N LEU A 343 2.47 7.74 -8.82
CA LEU A 343 1.04 7.55 -8.56
C LEU A 343 0.41 6.45 -9.41
N ALA A 344 0.76 6.35 -10.70
CA ALA A 344 0.05 5.51 -11.66
C ALA A 344 -0.04 4.03 -11.26
N TRP A 345 1.07 3.43 -10.81
CA TRP A 345 1.10 2.02 -10.44
C TRP A 345 0.31 1.75 -9.15
N LYS A 346 0.31 2.69 -8.21
CA LYS A 346 -0.42 2.60 -6.94
C LYS A 346 -1.93 2.58 -7.20
N ILE A 347 -2.41 3.52 -8.02
CA ILE A 347 -3.81 3.56 -8.49
C ILE A 347 -4.16 2.23 -9.16
N SER A 348 -3.31 1.75 -10.06
CA SER A 348 -3.54 0.50 -10.78
C SER A 348 -3.67 -0.70 -9.85
N TYR A 349 -2.80 -0.82 -8.83
CA TYR A 349 -2.81 -1.95 -7.91
C TYR A 349 -4.04 -1.93 -7.01
N VAL A 350 -4.46 -0.76 -6.53
CA VAL A 350 -5.68 -0.62 -5.74
C VAL A 350 -6.93 -0.89 -6.58
N MET A 351 -7.00 -0.39 -7.82
CA MET A 351 -8.10 -0.70 -8.73
C MET A 351 -8.20 -2.19 -9.06
N ALA A 352 -7.06 -2.88 -9.16
CA ALA A 352 -6.99 -4.31 -9.44
C ALA A 352 -7.17 -5.19 -8.19
N GLY A 353 -7.38 -4.62 -6.99
CA GLY A 353 -7.50 -5.37 -5.74
C GLY A 353 -6.20 -6.03 -5.26
N LYS A 354 -5.06 -5.64 -5.84
CA LYS A 354 -3.72 -6.16 -5.51
C LYS A 354 -3.09 -5.48 -4.29
N ALA A 355 -3.62 -4.33 -3.91
CA ALA A 355 -3.21 -3.57 -2.74
C ALA A 355 -4.43 -2.92 -2.09
N ALA A 356 -4.39 -2.76 -0.77
CA ALA A 356 -5.40 -2.01 -0.05
C ALA A 356 -5.32 -0.50 -0.40
N PRO A 357 -6.43 0.26 -0.28
CA PRO A 357 -6.46 1.70 -0.54
C PRO A 357 -5.38 2.51 0.18
N LYS A 358 -4.92 2.05 1.35
CA LYS A 358 -3.83 2.66 2.14
C LYS A 358 -2.53 2.85 1.35
N LEU A 359 -2.28 2.04 0.32
CA LEU A 359 -1.12 2.24 -0.55
C LEU A 359 -1.12 3.64 -1.20
N LEU A 360 -2.30 4.20 -1.49
CA LEU A 360 -2.42 5.53 -2.12
C LEU A 360 -1.97 6.66 -1.20
N ASP A 361 -2.09 6.50 0.12
CA ASP A 361 -1.65 7.50 1.11
C ASP A 361 -0.15 7.80 0.99
N THR A 362 0.62 6.78 0.58
CA THR A 362 2.07 6.91 0.38
C THR A 362 2.44 7.90 -0.71
N TYR A 363 1.53 8.23 -1.65
CA TYR A 363 1.81 9.24 -2.68
C TYR A 363 2.15 10.60 -2.07
N SER A 364 1.31 11.10 -1.15
CA SER A 364 1.56 12.39 -0.50
C SER A 364 2.81 12.33 0.39
N ILE A 365 2.98 11.24 1.15
CA ILE A 365 4.13 11.05 2.05
C ILE A 365 5.45 11.05 1.28
N GLU A 366 5.48 10.48 0.08
CA GLU A 366 6.69 10.36 -0.73
C GLU A 366 6.96 11.60 -1.60
N ARG A 367 5.92 12.19 -2.21
CA ARG A 367 6.09 13.24 -3.23
C ARG A 367 6.07 14.65 -2.68
N GLN A 368 5.38 14.90 -1.56
CA GLN A 368 5.34 16.23 -0.96
C GLN A 368 6.72 16.71 -0.49
N PRO A 369 7.56 15.89 0.18
CA PRO A 369 8.91 16.29 0.55
C PRO A 369 9.78 16.62 -0.66
N VAL A 370 9.66 15.83 -1.74
CA VAL A 370 10.38 16.10 -3.00
C VAL A 370 9.96 17.46 -3.59
N GLY A 371 8.66 17.76 -3.59
CA GLY A 371 8.16 19.07 -4.00
C GLY A 371 8.71 20.22 -3.15
N GLN A 372 8.79 20.04 -1.84
CA GLN A 372 9.38 21.03 -0.92
C GLN A 372 10.88 21.24 -1.19
N ASP A 373 11.64 20.16 -1.43
CA ASP A 373 13.08 20.21 -1.68
C ASP A 373 13.41 20.96 -2.97
N ILE A 374 12.69 20.67 -4.07
CA ILE A 374 12.93 21.36 -5.35
C ILE A 374 12.58 22.85 -5.27
N ILE A 375 11.54 23.22 -4.52
CA ILE A 375 11.18 24.62 -4.30
C ILE A 375 12.28 25.32 -3.52
N THR A 376 12.74 24.70 -2.43
CA THR A 376 13.82 25.24 -1.58
C THR A 376 15.08 25.45 -2.42
N ARG A 377 15.44 24.45 -3.24
CA ARG A 377 16.63 24.49 -4.09
C ARG A 377 16.52 25.53 -5.21
N ALA A 378 15.42 25.58 -5.94
CA ALA A 378 15.23 26.54 -7.02
C ALA A 378 15.27 27.99 -6.51
N ASN A 379 14.74 28.27 -5.32
CA ASN A 379 14.85 29.59 -4.69
C ASN A 379 16.26 29.88 -4.17
N GLN A 380 17.00 28.88 -3.70
CA GLN A 380 18.42 29.07 -3.39
C GLN A 380 19.24 29.34 -4.67
N GLY A 381 18.87 28.76 -5.81
CA GLY A 381 19.47 29.07 -7.12
C GLY A 381 19.47 30.55 -7.46
N LEU A 382 18.35 31.24 -7.25
CA LEU A 382 18.29 32.70 -7.43
C LEU A 382 19.32 33.45 -6.55
N ARG A 383 19.47 33.02 -5.30
CA ARG A 383 20.42 33.62 -4.34
C ARG A 383 21.87 33.30 -4.68
N ASP A 384 22.11 32.14 -5.29
CA ASP A 384 23.45 31.71 -5.69
C ASP A 384 24.05 32.60 -6.78
N HIS A 385 23.22 33.37 -7.51
CA HIS A 385 23.65 34.39 -8.48
C HIS A 385 24.01 35.75 -7.86
N LEU A 386 23.57 36.06 -6.64
CA LEU A 386 23.82 37.35 -6.00
C LEU A 386 25.33 37.69 -5.84
N PRO A 387 26.22 36.75 -5.47
CA PRO A 387 27.64 37.05 -5.30
C PRO A 387 28.32 37.59 -6.56
N TRP A 388 28.08 37.00 -7.74
CA TRP A 388 28.69 37.53 -8.97
C TRP A 388 28.04 38.85 -9.39
N MET A 389 26.74 39.03 -9.14
CA MET A 389 26.02 40.28 -9.40
C MET A 389 26.59 41.43 -8.56
N LEU A 390 26.85 41.19 -7.27
CA LEU A 390 27.52 42.16 -6.39
C LEU A 390 28.95 42.44 -6.86
N ALA A 391 29.69 41.39 -7.25
CA ALA A 391 31.07 41.53 -7.70
C ALA A 391 31.18 42.40 -8.96
N ILE A 392 30.26 42.25 -9.92
CA ILE A 392 30.28 43.04 -11.16
C ILE A 392 29.57 44.40 -11.06
N GLY A 393 28.90 44.67 -9.92
CA GLY A 393 28.25 45.94 -9.63
C GLY A 393 26.83 46.09 -10.15
N ILE A 394 26.23 45.07 -10.77
CA ILE A 394 24.90 45.19 -11.42
C ILE A 394 23.74 45.40 -10.41
N THR A 395 23.99 45.24 -9.11
CA THR A 395 23.00 45.50 -8.06
C THR A 395 23.00 46.94 -7.55
N GLU A 396 23.99 47.76 -7.91
CA GLU A 396 24.07 49.16 -7.49
C GLU A 396 23.14 50.02 -8.35
N PRO A 397 22.15 50.73 -7.76
CA PRO A 397 21.19 51.51 -8.51
C PRO A 397 21.82 52.73 -9.21
N ASP A 398 22.91 53.30 -8.68
CA ASP A 398 23.57 54.46 -9.28
C ASP A 398 24.53 54.07 -10.41
N VAL A 399 24.30 54.60 -11.62
CA VAL A 399 25.07 54.27 -12.83
C VAL A 399 26.54 54.67 -12.74
N GLU A 400 26.88 55.77 -12.06
CA GLU A 400 28.27 56.23 -11.93
C GLU A 400 29.04 55.35 -10.96
N LYS A 401 28.39 54.89 -9.88
CA LYS A 401 28.98 53.87 -9.01
C LYS A 401 29.12 52.51 -9.71
N ARG A 402 28.15 52.10 -10.53
CA ARG A 402 28.29 50.88 -11.35
C ARG A 402 29.48 50.95 -12.29
N LYS A 403 29.64 52.08 -13.00
CA LYS A 403 30.81 52.34 -13.86
C LYS A 403 32.11 52.26 -13.08
N ALA A 404 32.17 52.84 -11.89
CA ALA A 404 33.35 52.78 -11.04
C ALA A 404 33.69 51.34 -10.62
N VAL A 405 32.69 50.55 -10.19
CA VAL A 405 32.87 49.14 -9.83
C VAL A 405 33.31 48.31 -11.04
N PHE A 406 32.72 48.55 -12.21
CA PHE A 406 33.07 47.85 -13.44
C PHE A 406 34.50 48.18 -13.91
N ALA A 407 34.91 49.45 -13.82
CA ALA A 407 36.27 49.88 -14.16
C ALA A 407 37.35 49.25 -13.27
N GLU A 408 37.04 48.84 -12.03
CA GLU A 408 37.99 48.10 -11.18
C GLU A 408 38.46 46.77 -11.82
N PHE A 409 37.69 46.17 -12.74
CA PHE A 409 38.13 44.96 -13.43
C PHE A 409 39.37 45.18 -14.31
N GLU A 410 39.60 46.42 -14.76
CA GLU A 410 40.79 46.82 -15.53
C GLU A 410 42.00 47.11 -14.62
N ASP A 411 41.79 47.30 -13.32
CA ASP A 411 42.87 47.54 -12.36
C ASP A 411 43.79 46.31 -12.23
N LYS A 412 45.08 46.51 -12.49
CA LYS A 412 46.13 45.48 -12.37
C LYS A 412 46.65 45.34 -10.93
N GLY A 413 46.23 46.22 -10.03
CA GLY A 413 46.55 46.24 -8.60
C GLY A 413 45.74 45.25 -7.74
N GLU A 414 45.75 45.49 -6.43
CA GLU A 414 45.13 44.62 -5.45
C GLU A 414 43.59 44.67 -5.50
N ALA A 415 43.01 45.85 -5.73
CA ALA A 415 41.56 46.04 -5.80
C ALA A 415 40.97 45.27 -7.00
N GLY A 416 41.52 45.45 -8.20
CA GLY A 416 41.07 44.68 -9.37
C GLY A 416 41.33 43.17 -9.25
N ARG A 417 42.41 42.74 -8.57
CA ARG A 417 42.64 41.32 -8.27
C ARG A 417 41.56 40.74 -7.36
N ALA A 418 41.22 41.45 -6.28
CA ALA A 418 40.18 41.03 -5.36
C ALA A 418 38.81 40.96 -6.05
N ARG A 419 38.50 41.96 -6.89
CA ARG A 419 37.27 42.05 -7.68
C ARG A 419 37.11 40.87 -8.66
N ARG A 420 38.14 40.61 -9.49
CA ARG A 420 38.14 39.46 -10.43
C ARG A 420 38.02 38.12 -9.71
N LYS A 421 38.67 37.98 -8.54
CA LYS A 421 38.55 36.78 -7.70
C LYS A 421 37.11 36.61 -7.18
N ALA A 422 36.51 37.66 -6.63
CA ALA A 422 35.14 37.62 -6.12
C ALA A 422 34.12 37.29 -7.23
N PHE A 423 34.30 37.85 -8.43
CA PHE A 423 33.45 37.52 -9.58
C PHE A 423 33.58 36.05 -9.99
N HIS A 424 34.81 35.54 -10.12
CA HIS A 424 35.04 34.13 -10.44
C HIS A 424 34.46 33.19 -9.37
N GLU A 425 34.66 33.47 -8.08
CA GLU A 425 34.05 32.71 -6.98
C GLU A 425 32.52 32.75 -7.03
N GLY A 426 31.94 33.91 -7.35
CA GLY A 426 30.50 34.06 -7.56
C GLY A 426 29.95 33.25 -8.73
N ILE A 427 30.67 33.19 -9.86
CA ILE A 427 30.31 32.34 -11.00
C ILE A 427 30.41 30.86 -10.62
N ASN A 428 31.46 30.45 -9.91
CA ASN A 428 31.59 29.07 -9.46
C ASN A 428 30.45 28.67 -8.49
N ASN A 429 29.92 29.61 -7.72
CA ASN A 429 28.79 29.38 -6.83
C ASN A 429 27.51 28.97 -7.58
N THR A 430 27.28 29.49 -8.80
CA THR A 430 26.12 29.11 -9.63
C THR A 430 26.21 27.69 -10.19
N GLY A 431 27.35 27.01 -10.03
CA GLY A 431 27.52 25.62 -10.43
C GLY A 431 26.66 24.62 -9.65
N THR A 432 25.80 25.02 -8.71
CA THR A 432 24.74 24.16 -8.15
C THR A 432 23.53 24.06 -9.08
N GLU A 433 23.35 25.03 -9.98
CA GLU A 433 22.25 25.06 -10.94
C GLU A 433 22.49 24.07 -12.10
N PHE A 434 23.59 24.25 -12.82
CA PHE A 434 23.84 23.56 -14.10
C PHE A 434 24.37 22.12 -13.95
N HIS A 435 24.39 21.64 -12.72
CA HIS A 435 25.33 20.63 -12.24
C HIS A 435 24.76 19.91 -11.00
N GLY A 436 23.49 20.17 -10.69
CA GLY A 436 22.76 19.67 -9.52
C GLY A 436 22.23 18.25 -9.70
N LEU A 437 23.08 17.27 -9.99
CA LEU A 437 22.62 15.89 -10.22
C LEU A 437 22.02 15.27 -8.95
N GLY A 438 22.54 15.66 -7.78
CA GLY A 438 22.04 15.20 -6.49
C GLY A 438 20.59 15.59 -6.27
N ILE A 439 20.20 16.86 -6.46
CA ILE A 439 18.79 17.28 -6.31
C ILE A 439 17.87 16.57 -7.32
N GLU A 440 18.38 16.20 -8.49
CA GLU A 440 17.62 15.48 -9.52
C GLU A 440 17.37 14.01 -9.18
N MET A 441 18.28 13.34 -8.45
CA MET A 441 18.29 11.86 -8.30
C MET A 441 18.29 11.35 -6.85
N ASN A 442 18.59 12.17 -5.84
CA ASN A 442 18.76 11.76 -4.44
C ASN A 442 17.42 11.71 -3.66
N GLN A 443 16.30 11.46 -4.31
CA GLN A 443 15.03 11.32 -3.58
C GLN A 443 15.09 10.11 -2.66
N GLN A 444 14.68 10.32 -1.40
CA GLN A 444 14.56 9.27 -0.40
C GLN A 444 13.11 9.17 0.08
N TYR A 445 12.48 8.02 -0.16
CA TYR A 445 11.13 7.73 0.32
C TYR A 445 11.15 7.09 1.70
N ARG A 446 10.24 7.54 2.55
CA ARG A 446 9.98 6.99 3.89
C ARG A 446 8.47 6.85 4.06
N SER A 447 7.95 5.66 3.81
CA SER A 447 6.51 5.37 3.84
C SER A 447 6.28 3.89 4.13
N ASP A 448 5.02 3.50 4.33
CA ASP A 448 4.62 2.08 4.46
C ASP A 448 4.89 1.25 3.18
N ALA A 449 5.20 1.89 2.04
CA ALA A 449 5.64 1.23 0.82
C ALA A 449 7.18 1.04 0.74
N VAL A 450 7.90 1.28 1.84
CA VAL A 450 9.34 1.04 2.00
C VAL A 450 9.57 0.26 3.29
N TYR A 451 10.12 -0.95 3.18
CA TYR A 451 10.38 -1.82 4.33
C TYR A 451 11.78 -1.58 4.89
N LEU A 452 11.85 -0.95 6.06
CA LEU A 452 13.11 -0.58 6.73
C LEU A 452 13.48 -1.47 7.92
N ALA A 453 12.65 -2.43 8.30
CA ALA A 453 12.82 -3.14 9.58
C ALA A 453 14.08 -4.02 9.67
N ASP A 454 14.72 -4.33 8.54
CA ASP A 454 15.98 -5.09 8.48
C ASP A 454 17.23 -4.20 8.34
N GLU A 455 17.05 -2.91 8.14
CA GLU A 455 18.15 -1.96 8.11
C GLU A 455 18.47 -1.52 9.54
N ARG A 456 19.75 -1.49 9.89
CA ARG A 456 20.17 -0.91 11.16
C ARG A 456 20.36 0.60 10.98
N PRO A 457 20.16 1.43 12.02
CA PRO A 457 20.39 2.87 11.92
C PRO A 457 21.78 3.25 11.38
N GLU A 458 22.81 2.45 11.67
CA GLU A 458 24.17 2.60 11.17
C GLU A 458 24.35 2.26 9.67
N ASP A 459 23.42 1.50 9.08
CA ASP A 459 23.43 1.18 7.64
C ASP A 459 22.79 2.28 6.79
N ALA A 460 22.17 3.29 7.42
CA ALA A 460 21.58 4.42 6.72
C ALA A 460 22.67 5.20 5.96
N PRO A 461 22.47 5.49 4.66
CA PRO A 461 23.51 6.07 3.85
C PRO A 461 23.73 7.52 4.25
N VAL A 462 25.00 7.91 4.32
CA VAL A 462 25.39 9.29 4.56
C VAL A 462 25.35 10.03 3.23
N PHE A 463 24.50 11.05 3.14
CA PHE A 463 24.47 11.90 1.95
C PHE A 463 25.82 12.60 1.75
N PRO A 464 26.25 12.80 0.48
CA PRO A 464 27.45 13.55 0.19
C PRO A 464 27.42 14.95 0.80
N LYS A 465 28.59 15.52 1.10
CA LYS A 465 28.68 16.87 1.68
C LYS A 465 28.01 17.92 0.79
N ASP A 466 28.09 17.74 -0.53
CA ASP A 466 27.34 18.53 -1.52
C ASP A 466 26.25 17.66 -2.18
N ALA A 467 25.27 17.24 -1.38
CA ALA A 467 24.14 16.39 -1.83
C ALA A 467 23.25 17.03 -2.91
N VAL A 468 23.43 18.33 -3.21
CA VAL A 468 22.78 19.00 -4.33
C VAL A 468 23.48 18.65 -5.64
N ARG A 469 24.81 18.68 -5.67
CA ARG A 469 25.60 18.39 -6.88
C ARG A 469 25.90 16.91 -7.05
N GLU A 470 26.14 16.21 -5.95
CA GLU A 470 26.64 14.84 -5.95
C GLU A 470 25.51 13.84 -5.71
N ARG A 471 25.41 12.83 -6.58
CA ARG A 471 24.47 11.72 -6.44
C ARG A 471 25.00 10.69 -5.44
N LEU A 472 24.13 10.23 -4.56
CA LEU A 472 24.34 9.05 -3.73
C LEU A 472 23.83 7.81 -4.49
N ILE A 473 24.73 6.92 -4.89
CA ILE A 473 24.38 5.63 -5.50
C ILE A 473 24.33 4.58 -4.39
N THR A 474 23.15 4.03 -4.12
CA THR A 474 22.94 3.05 -3.05
C THR A 474 21.70 2.21 -3.31
N THR A 475 21.65 0.99 -2.77
CA THR A 475 20.43 0.15 -2.75
C THR A 475 19.67 0.25 -1.44
N TYR A 476 20.00 1.21 -0.56
CA TYR A 476 19.26 1.41 0.68
C TYR A 476 17.75 1.59 0.41
N PRO A 477 16.83 0.91 1.12
CA PRO A 477 15.40 1.01 0.87
C PRO A 477 14.89 2.46 0.92
N GLY A 478 14.05 2.82 -0.05
CA GLY A 478 13.56 4.17 -0.27
C GLY A 478 14.41 5.01 -1.23
N MET A 479 15.55 4.50 -1.68
CA MET A 479 16.40 5.16 -2.69
C MET A 479 16.09 4.63 -4.10
N ARG A 480 16.46 5.40 -5.12
CA ARG A 480 16.36 4.97 -6.53
C ARG A 480 17.29 3.80 -6.83
N LEU A 481 16.82 2.84 -7.61
CA LEU A 481 17.63 1.73 -8.11
C LEU A 481 18.91 2.25 -8.80
N PRO A 482 20.11 1.78 -8.40
CA PRO A 482 21.33 2.07 -9.12
C PRO A 482 21.31 1.57 -10.56
N HIS A 483 21.70 2.44 -11.49
CA HIS A 483 22.05 2.03 -12.84
C HIS A 483 23.30 1.14 -12.79
N ALA A 484 23.29 0.04 -13.54
CA ALA A 484 24.48 -0.68 -13.97
C ALA A 484 24.24 -1.23 -15.38
N TRP A 485 25.30 -1.26 -16.19
CA TRP A 485 25.21 -1.86 -17.53
C TRP A 485 25.36 -3.37 -17.46
N LEU A 486 24.41 -4.05 -18.09
CA LEU A 486 24.30 -5.50 -18.16
C LEU A 486 24.37 -5.96 -19.62
N ASN A 487 24.75 -7.22 -19.80
CA ASN A 487 24.78 -7.88 -21.09
C ASN A 487 24.23 -9.31 -20.99
N THR A 488 23.93 -9.89 -22.15
CA THR A 488 23.75 -11.33 -22.30
C THR A 488 25.10 -12.01 -22.49
N ARG A 489 25.19 -13.31 -22.16
CA ARG A 489 26.44 -14.09 -22.29
C ARG A 489 26.95 -14.22 -23.72
N VAL A 490 26.04 -14.10 -24.68
CA VAL A 490 26.34 -14.10 -26.11
C VAL A 490 26.22 -12.69 -26.64
N PRO A 491 26.90 -12.36 -27.76
CA PRO A 491 26.82 -11.03 -28.38
C PRO A 491 25.38 -10.56 -28.51
N GLY A 492 25.08 -9.41 -27.89
CA GLY A 492 23.74 -8.87 -27.77
C GLY A 492 23.80 -7.37 -27.50
N LYS A 493 22.62 -6.75 -27.40
CA LYS A 493 22.52 -5.33 -27.07
C LYS A 493 22.74 -5.14 -25.56
N GLN A 494 23.57 -4.18 -25.19
CA GLN A 494 23.73 -3.73 -23.81
C GLN A 494 22.45 -3.07 -23.30
N PHE A 495 22.09 -3.33 -22.04
CA PHE A 495 20.91 -2.75 -21.37
C PHE A 495 21.22 -2.48 -19.90
N SER A 496 20.37 -1.70 -19.24
CA SER A 496 20.57 -1.25 -17.86
C SER A 496 19.77 -2.11 -16.86
N THR A 497 20.19 -2.16 -15.60
CA THR A 497 19.32 -2.58 -14.46
C THR A 497 17.99 -1.83 -14.46
N ILE A 498 17.99 -0.55 -14.86
CA ILE A 498 16.82 0.31 -15.04
C ILE A 498 15.87 -0.24 -16.12
N ASP A 499 16.38 -0.95 -17.12
CA ASP A 499 15.55 -1.55 -18.18
C ASP A 499 14.83 -2.83 -17.71
N LEU A 500 15.36 -3.49 -16.68
CA LEU A 500 14.79 -4.72 -16.11
C LEU A 500 13.68 -4.44 -15.09
N ALA A 501 13.85 -3.41 -14.25
CA ALA A 501 12.86 -3.00 -13.26
C ALA A 501 11.85 -1.99 -13.82
N GLY A 502 10.65 -1.95 -13.21
CA GLY A 502 9.54 -1.14 -13.68
C GLY A 502 8.51 -1.98 -14.42
N HIS A 503 8.01 -1.48 -15.55
CA HIS A 503 7.02 -2.20 -16.37
C HIS A 503 5.74 -2.60 -15.62
N GLY A 504 5.36 -1.82 -14.60
CA GLY A 504 4.19 -2.04 -13.78
C GLY A 504 4.25 -3.21 -12.79
N GLY A 505 5.41 -3.85 -12.61
CA GLY A 505 5.65 -4.97 -11.70
C GLY A 505 6.75 -4.68 -10.69
N PHE A 506 6.76 -5.41 -9.58
CA PHE A 506 7.94 -5.47 -8.71
C PHE A 506 9.05 -6.28 -9.39
N CYS A 507 10.29 -6.01 -9.03
CA CYS A 507 11.47 -6.66 -9.57
C CYS A 507 12.45 -7.02 -8.45
N LEU A 508 12.87 -8.27 -8.34
CA LEU A 508 13.87 -8.74 -7.39
C LEU A 508 15.17 -9.07 -8.12
N PHE A 509 16.26 -8.42 -7.72
CA PHE A 509 17.61 -8.71 -8.20
C PHE A 509 18.36 -9.56 -7.18
N THR A 510 19.04 -10.61 -7.66
CA THR A 510 19.90 -11.48 -6.86
C THR A 510 21.17 -11.82 -7.67
N GLY A 511 22.15 -12.53 -7.09
CA GLY A 511 23.31 -13.05 -7.83
C GLY A 511 23.48 -14.57 -7.68
N PRO A 512 24.66 -15.10 -8.05
CA PRO A 512 25.03 -16.49 -7.82
C PRO A 512 24.78 -16.95 -6.37
N GLY A 513 24.19 -18.13 -6.20
CA GLY A 513 23.73 -18.62 -4.89
C GLY A 513 22.36 -18.09 -4.47
N GLY A 514 21.82 -17.11 -5.18
CA GLY A 514 20.52 -16.48 -4.95
C GLY A 514 19.29 -17.24 -5.45
N GLN A 515 19.43 -18.47 -5.95
CA GLN A 515 18.35 -19.18 -6.66
C GLN A 515 17.08 -19.37 -5.81
N ALA A 516 17.24 -19.58 -4.50
CA ALA A 516 16.12 -19.70 -3.57
C ALA A 516 15.29 -18.40 -3.49
N TRP A 517 15.88 -17.21 -3.70
CA TRP A 517 15.12 -15.96 -3.82
C TRP A 517 14.23 -15.94 -5.05
N LYS A 518 14.72 -16.45 -6.19
CA LYS A 518 13.94 -16.51 -7.44
C LYS A 518 12.74 -17.44 -7.27
N GLU A 519 12.96 -18.61 -6.68
CA GLU A 519 11.92 -19.60 -6.39
C GLU A 519 10.89 -19.05 -5.39
N ALA A 520 11.34 -18.41 -4.31
CA ALA A 520 10.47 -17.75 -3.34
C ALA A 520 9.66 -16.64 -3.99
N THR A 521 10.28 -15.83 -4.84
CA THR A 521 9.61 -14.73 -5.57
C THR A 521 8.49 -15.26 -6.46
N GLU A 522 8.72 -16.34 -7.20
CA GLU A 522 7.69 -16.94 -8.05
C GLU A 522 6.50 -17.45 -7.22
N GLN A 523 6.77 -18.08 -6.08
CA GLN A 523 5.74 -18.57 -5.17
C GLN A 523 4.95 -17.42 -4.54
N VAL A 524 5.64 -16.42 -3.96
CA VAL A 524 5.02 -15.25 -3.33
C VAL A 524 4.20 -14.48 -4.36
N SER A 525 4.74 -14.23 -5.56
CA SER A 525 4.05 -13.51 -6.62
C SER A 525 2.71 -14.17 -6.99
N LYS A 526 2.67 -15.51 -7.05
CA LYS A 526 1.43 -16.27 -7.27
C LYS A 526 0.51 -16.21 -6.06
N ALA A 527 1.04 -16.37 -4.84
CA ALA A 527 0.26 -16.40 -3.60
C ALA A 527 -0.45 -15.06 -3.33
N VAL A 528 0.23 -13.93 -3.50
CA VAL A 528 -0.34 -12.59 -3.22
C VAL A 528 -0.99 -11.93 -4.45
N GLY A 529 -0.90 -12.54 -5.63
CA GLY A 529 -1.47 -11.99 -6.87
C GLY A 529 -0.78 -10.70 -7.38
N VAL A 530 0.42 -10.40 -6.90
CA VAL A 530 1.23 -9.24 -7.30
C VAL A 530 2.34 -9.70 -8.24
N PRO A 531 2.51 -9.10 -9.44
CA PRO A 531 3.61 -9.46 -10.34
C PRO A 531 4.96 -9.10 -9.74
N ILE A 532 5.80 -10.10 -9.50
CA ILE A 532 7.20 -9.91 -9.08
C ILE A 532 8.08 -10.68 -10.07
N LYS A 533 8.87 -9.95 -10.86
CA LYS A 533 9.89 -10.54 -11.73
C LYS A 533 11.17 -10.74 -10.92
N SER A 534 11.91 -11.81 -11.17
CA SER A 534 13.19 -12.03 -10.51
C SER A 534 14.29 -12.27 -11.54
N TYR A 535 15.45 -11.65 -11.31
CA TYR A 535 16.61 -11.75 -12.18
C TYR A 535 17.87 -11.99 -11.35
N SER A 536 18.67 -12.94 -11.81
CA SER A 536 20.00 -13.21 -11.29
C SER A 536 21.05 -12.51 -12.17
N ILE A 537 21.97 -11.78 -11.54
CA ILE A 537 23.03 -11.01 -12.20
C ILE A 537 24.38 -11.52 -11.68
N GLY A 538 25.23 -11.98 -12.59
CA GLY A 538 26.56 -12.49 -12.25
C GLY A 538 27.08 -13.52 -13.24
N TRP A 539 28.21 -14.15 -12.90
CA TRP A 539 28.83 -15.16 -13.75
C TRP A 539 27.91 -16.37 -13.91
N LYS A 540 27.55 -16.68 -15.14
CA LYS A 540 26.61 -17.76 -15.46
C LYS A 540 25.22 -17.62 -14.82
N GLU A 541 24.73 -16.39 -14.66
CA GLU A 541 23.33 -16.10 -14.28
C GLU A 541 22.48 -15.65 -15.48
N ASP A 542 21.24 -15.19 -15.24
CA ASP A 542 20.33 -14.70 -16.31
C ASP A 542 20.99 -13.60 -17.15
N TYR A 543 21.69 -12.68 -16.47
CA TYR A 543 22.43 -11.59 -17.08
C TYR A 543 23.85 -11.47 -16.50
N GLU A 544 24.79 -11.02 -17.34
CA GLU A 544 26.18 -10.81 -16.95
C GLU A 544 26.47 -9.32 -16.76
N GLU A 545 27.30 -9.03 -15.76
CA GLU A 545 27.84 -7.69 -15.50
C GLU A 545 29.34 -7.66 -15.76
N VAL A 546 29.71 -7.44 -17.02
CA VAL A 546 31.11 -7.57 -17.47
C VAL A 546 32.04 -6.53 -16.82
N TYR A 547 31.49 -5.41 -16.34
CA TYR A 547 32.24 -4.32 -15.72
C TYR A 547 32.19 -4.31 -14.18
N PHE A 548 31.51 -5.28 -13.56
CA PHE A 548 31.31 -5.35 -12.10
C PHE A 548 30.58 -4.13 -11.50
N ASP A 549 29.92 -3.31 -12.31
CA ASP A 549 29.20 -2.12 -11.85
C ASP A 549 28.09 -2.48 -10.86
N TRP A 550 27.33 -3.55 -11.12
CA TRP A 550 26.25 -3.96 -10.22
C TRP A 550 26.81 -4.56 -8.93
N THR A 551 27.81 -5.42 -9.02
CA THR A 551 28.54 -5.99 -7.88
C THR A 551 29.04 -4.90 -6.94
N ASN A 552 29.61 -3.83 -7.48
CA ASN A 552 30.14 -2.72 -6.68
C ASN A 552 29.05 -1.81 -6.08
N ARG A 553 27.81 -1.86 -6.60
CA ARG A 553 26.72 -0.94 -6.25
C ARG A 553 25.55 -1.61 -5.51
N ARG A 554 25.45 -2.94 -5.53
CA ARG A 554 24.28 -3.68 -5.00
C ARG A 554 24.19 -3.66 -3.47
N GLU A 555 25.29 -3.39 -2.77
CA GLU A 555 25.40 -3.32 -1.29
C GLU A 555 24.80 -4.52 -0.55
N VAL A 556 24.77 -5.67 -1.22
CA VAL A 556 24.39 -6.99 -0.71
C VAL A 556 25.43 -7.99 -1.19
N GLU A 557 25.59 -9.08 -0.45
CA GLU A 557 26.41 -10.22 -0.84
C GLU A 557 25.88 -10.86 -2.12
N GLU A 558 26.67 -11.75 -2.73
CA GLU A 558 26.34 -12.39 -3.99
C GLU A 558 25.02 -13.18 -3.97
N ASP A 559 24.72 -13.80 -2.83
CA ASP A 559 23.52 -14.58 -2.58
C ASP A 559 22.38 -13.76 -1.93
N GLY A 560 22.60 -12.46 -1.67
CA GLY A 560 21.60 -11.53 -1.19
C GLY A 560 20.64 -11.06 -2.28
N CYS A 561 19.68 -10.21 -1.92
CA CYS A 561 18.69 -9.71 -2.88
C CYS A 561 18.28 -8.25 -2.66
N VAL A 562 17.83 -7.60 -3.73
CA VAL A 562 17.28 -6.24 -3.73
C VAL A 562 15.91 -6.26 -4.39
N LEU A 563 14.84 -5.89 -3.66
CA LEU A 563 13.47 -5.81 -4.15
C LEU A 563 13.13 -4.37 -4.52
N VAL A 564 12.68 -4.18 -5.76
CA VAL A 564 12.45 -2.89 -6.40
C VAL A 564 10.99 -2.76 -6.81
N ARG A 565 10.42 -1.58 -6.58
CA ARG A 565 9.04 -1.21 -6.90
C ARG A 565 8.82 -0.98 -8.40
N PRO A 566 7.55 -0.93 -8.85
CA PRO A 566 7.20 -0.53 -10.22
C PRO A 566 7.69 0.87 -10.62
N ASP A 567 7.94 1.76 -9.66
CA ASP A 567 8.50 3.10 -9.92
C ASP A 567 10.03 3.19 -9.74
N ARG A 568 10.71 2.02 -9.67
CA ARG A 568 12.18 1.87 -9.59
C ARG A 568 12.83 2.41 -8.32
N PHE A 569 12.06 2.52 -7.24
CA PHE A 569 12.61 2.71 -5.89
C PHE A 569 12.80 1.35 -5.20
N VAL A 570 13.87 1.21 -4.43
CA VAL A 570 14.09 0.00 -3.62
C VAL A 570 13.04 -0.05 -2.51
N ALA A 571 12.24 -1.11 -2.48
CA ALA A 571 11.28 -1.34 -1.39
C ALA A 571 11.94 -2.05 -0.20
N TRP A 572 12.88 -2.96 -0.46
CA TRP A 572 13.50 -3.82 0.54
C TRP A 572 14.79 -4.45 0.01
N ARG A 573 15.67 -4.92 0.89
CA ARG A 573 16.83 -5.76 0.52
C ARG A 573 17.18 -6.74 1.64
N SER A 574 17.82 -7.85 1.27
CA SER A 574 18.50 -8.78 2.19
C SER A 574 19.99 -8.80 1.89
N LYS A 575 20.81 -8.63 2.94
CA LYS A 575 22.28 -8.58 2.81
C LYS A 575 22.88 -9.89 2.30
N SER A 576 22.30 -11.03 2.64
CA SER A 576 22.75 -12.36 2.19
C SER A 576 21.54 -13.27 1.99
N MET A 577 21.78 -14.50 1.54
CA MET A 577 20.79 -15.56 1.61
C MET A 577 20.39 -15.81 3.08
N ILE A 578 19.14 -16.20 3.27
CA ILE A 578 18.57 -16.58 4.57
C ILE A 578 17.92 -17.95 4.48
N GLU A 579 17.66 -18.57 5.62
CA GLU A 579 17.09 -19.93 5.68
C GLU A 579 15.70 -20.05 5.04
N ASN A 580 14.83 -19.04 5.22
CA ASN A 580 13.49 -19.03 4.64
C ASN A 580 13.19 -17.72 3.87
N PRO A 581 13.66 -17.62 2.61
CA PRO A 581 13.41 -16.49 1.73
C PRO A 581 11.93 -16.17 1.52
N LYS A 582 11.09 -17.21 1.48
CA LYS A 582 9.65 -17.11 1.24
C LYS A 582 8.93 -16.44 2.41
N GLU A 583 9.10 -16.97 3.63
CA GLU A 583 8.54 -16.37 4.85
C GLU A 583 8.89 -14.89 4.97
N LYS A 584 10.14 -14.55 4.64
CA LYS A 584 10.63 -13.19 4.79
C LYS A 584 9.92 -12.22 3.85
N LEU A 585 9.53 -12.68 2.66
CA LEU A 585 8.73 -11.92 1.72
C LEU A 585 7.23 -11.86 2.14
N GLU A 586 6.78 -12.61 3.17
CA GLU A 586 5.37 -12.80 3.57
C GLU A 586 5.00 -12.40 5.03
N LYS A 587 5.99 -12.20 5.92
CA LYS A 587 5.96 -12.21 7.42
C LYS A 587 4.64 -11.95 8.19
N ARG A 588 4.34 -12.84 9.18
CA ARG A 588 3.17 -12.84 10.12
C ARG A 588 3.54 -12.71 11.61
N THR A 589 2.67 -12.09 12.44
CA THR A 589 2.96 -11.72 13.86
C THR A 589 3.16 -12.89 14.84
N HIS A 590 2.34 -13.95 14.77
CA HIS A 590 2.41 -15.07 15.72
C HIS A 590 3.70 -15.90 15.59
N LEU A 591 4.28 -15.98 14.39
CA LEU A 591 5.58 -16.61 14.13
C LEU A 591 6.71 -15.88 14.86
N GLN A 592 6.65 -14.54 14.91
CA GLN A 592 7.62 -13.73 15.62
C GLN A 592 7.57 -13.93 17.15
N PHE A 593 6.38 -14.03 17.74
CA PHE A 593 6.23 -14.30 19.18
C PHE A 593 6.76 -15.69 19.52
N ASN A 594 6.52 -16.69 18.68
CA ASN A 594 7.10 -18.01 18.87
C ASN A 594 8.63 -18.00 18.82
N LYS A 595 9.23 -17.23 17.90
CA LYS A 595 10.68 -17.03 17.84
C LYS A 595 11.23 -16.42 19.13
N TRP A 596 10.54 -15.42 19.70
CA TRP A 596 10.93 -14.83 20.97
C TRP A 596 10.71 -15.76 22.17
N ALA A 597 9.68 -16.60 22.16
CA ALA A 597 9.50 -17.62 23.19
C ALA A 597 10.68 -18.61 23.23
N LYS A 598 11.18 -19.03 22.05
CA LYS A 598 12.39 -19.87 21.96
C LYS A 598 13.64 -19.16 22.51
N GLN A 599 13.72 -17.84 22.37
CA GLN A 599 14.86 -17.04 22.79
C GLN A 599 14.85 -16.66 24.28
N TYR A 600 13.69 -16.22 24.80
CA TYR A 600 13.56 -15.62 26.13
C TYR A 600 12.89 -16.56 27.15
N GLY A 601 12.35 -17.70 26.71
CA GLY A 601 11.73 -18.71 27.56
C GLY A 601 10.20 -18.65 27.57
N GLU A 602 9.61 -19.36 28.53
CA GLU A 602 8.17 -19.62 28.60
C GLU A 602 7.29 -18.39 28.87
N ILE A 603 7.89 -17.31 29.37
CA ILE A 603 7.22 -16.03 29.62
C ILE A 603 8.23 -14.90 29.41
N TYR A 604 7.80 -13.85 28.72
CA TYR A 604 8.61 -12.65 28.50
C TYR A 604 7.72 -11.41 28.38
N SER A 605 8.30 -10.24 28.60
CA SER A 605 7.59 -8.96 28.48
C SER A 605 8.11 -8.14 27.30
N LEU A 606 7.21 -7.48 26.59
CA LEU A 606 7.46 -6.46 25.59
C LEU A 606 7.07 -5.10 26.16
N LYS A 607 7.92 -4.09 25.97
CA LYS A 607 7.66 -2.72 26.42
C LYS A 607 7.32 -1.84 25.22
N PHE A 608 6.10 -1.29 25.20
CA PHE A 608 5.61 -0.41 24.15
C PHE A 608 5.27 0.95 24.76
N GLY A 609 6.24 1.86 24.80
CA GLY A 609 6.08 3.15 25.50
C GLY A 609 5.74 2.92 26.99
N PRO A 610 4.60 3.46 27.50
CA PRO A 610 4.18 3.21 28.88
C PRO A 610 3.61 1.80 29.09
N ALA A 611 3.07 1.16 28.05
CA ALA A 611 2.41 -0.13 28.15
C ALA A 611 3.41 -1.29 28.27
N THR A 612 2.98 -2.33 28.98
CA THR A 612 3.71 -3.60 29.10
C THR A 612 2.81 -4.70 28.55
N SER A 613 3.32 -5.52 27.65
CA SER A 613 2.64 -6.74 27.20
C SER A 613 3.45 -7.95 27.65
N ILE A 614 2.78 -8.97 28.16
CA ILE A 614 3.35 -10.23 28.64
C ILE A 614 2.90 -11.31 27.67
N VAL A 615 3.83 -12.11 27.17
CA VAL A 615 3.51 -13.27 26.33
C VAL A 615 3.81 -14.54 27.10
N ILE A 616 2.81 -15.42 27.22
CA ILE A 616 2.93 -16.71 27.90
C ILE A 616 2.88 -17.82 26.85
N THR A 617 3.91 -18.65 26.81
CA THR A 617 4.04 -19.82 25.93
C THR A 617 4.28 -21.09 26.77
N SER A 618 3.51 -21.28 27.85
CA SER A 618 3.66 -22.43 28.75
C SER A 618 2.33 -22.90 29.35
N PRO A 619 1.97 -24.18 29.12
CA PRO A 619 0.79 -24.81 29.71
C PRO A 619 0.71 -24.68 31.24
N ARG A 620 1.85 -24.85 31.94
CA ARG A 620 1.96 -24.73 33.40
C ARG A 620 1.60 -23.32 33.85
N LEU A 621 2.15 -22.30 33.18
CA LEU A 621 1.89 -20.90 33.52
C LEU A 621 0.44 -20.50 33.22
N ILE A 622 -0.18 -21.04 32.16
CA ILE A 622 -1.61 -20.85 31.91
C ILE A 622 -2.45 -21.42 33.07
N LYS A 623 -2.15 -22.64 33.53
CA LYS A 623 -2.84 -23.23 34.69
C LYS A 623 -2.61 -22.41 35.97
N GLN A 624 -1.39 -21.94 36.20
CA GLN A 624 -1.02 -21.20 37.40
C GLN A 624 -1.64 -19.78 37.44
N LEU A 625 -1.62 -19.07 36.32
CA LEU A 625 -2.00 -17.65 36.26
C LEU A 625 -3.44 -17.47 35.76
N ILE A 626 -3.78 -18.06 34.62
CA ILE A 626 -5.07 -17.82 33.98
C ILE A 626 -6.20 -18.62 34.66
N ASP A 627 -5.93 -19.87 35.02
CA ASP A 627 -6.96 -20.73 35.64
C ASP A 627 -7.05 -20.49 37.15
N LYS A 628 -5.95 -20.72 37.89
CA LYS A 628 -5.94 -20.61 39.36
C LYS A 628 -6.10 -19.17 39.87
N LYS A 629 -5.50 -18.18 39.19
CA LYS A 629 -5.64 -16.74 39.52
C LYS A 629 -6.62 -16.03 38.59
N SER A 630 -7.69 -16.72 38.18
CA SER A 630 -8.66 -16.19 37.20
C SER A 630 -9.35 -14.89 37.62
N ASN A 631 -9.43 -14.54 38.91
CA ASN A 631 -9.90 -13.23 39.35
C ASN A 631 -8.99 -12.07 38.92
N LEU A 632 -7.67 -12.32 38.79
CA LEU A 632 -6.67 -11.33 38.38
C LEU A 632 -6.51 -11.27 36.87
N TYR A 633 -6.54 -12.44 36.21
CA TYR A 633 -6.22 -12.56 34.78
C TYR A 633 -7.45 -12.62 33.86
N SER A 634 -8.68 -12.37 34.33
CA SER A 634 -9.88 -12.42 33.47
C SER A 634 -10.36 -11.05 32.95
N ARG A 635 -9.61 -9.96 33.14
CA ARG A 635 -9.96 -8.69 32.49
C ARG A 635 -9.57 -8.71 31.02
N ARG A 636 -10.10 -7.76 30.24
CA ARG A 636 -9.62 -7.47 28.88
C ARG A 636 -8.79 -6.20 28.90
N PRO A 637 -7.83 -6.04 27.98
CA PRO A 637 -7.25 -4.73 27.71
C PRO A 637 -8.35 -3.73 27.41
N ASP A 638 -8.20 -2.50 27.89
CA ASP A 638 -9.08 -1.41 27.47
C ASP A 638 -8.85 -1.16 25.98
N SER A 639 -9.94 -1.14 25.21
CA SER A 639 -9.87 -1.03 23.75
C SER A 639 -10.84 0.02 23.27
N HIS A 640 -10.32 1.20 22.94
CA HIS A 640 -11.15 2.28 22.42
C HIS A 640 -11.73 1.92 21.04
N VAL A 641 -10.99 1.17 20.22
CA VAL A 641 -11.48 0.62 18.95
C VAL A 641 -12.64 -0.35 19.19
N GLY A 642 -12.51 -1.27 20.15
CA GLY A 642 -13.59 -2.19 20.52
C GLY A 642 -14.84 -1.46 21.03
N ASP A 643 -14.65 -0.37 21.80
CA ASP A 643 -15.75 0.47 22.28
C ASP A 643 -16.47 1.22 21.16
N ILE A 644 -15.75 1.67 20.12
CA ILE A 644 -16.37 2.28 18.93
C ILE A 644 -17.26 1.25 18.20
N ILE A 645 -16.78 0.02 18.06
CA ILE A 645 -17.49 -1.06 17.33
C ILE A 645 -18.75 -1.48 18.10
N ALA A 646 -18.60 -1.74 19.39
CA ALA A 646 -19.60 -2.50 20.16
C ALA A 646 -20.11 -1.81 21.42
N SER A 647 -19.69 -0.59 21.72
CA SER A 647 -20.14 0.17 22.90
C SER A 647 -20.02 -0.62 24.22
N GLY A 648 -18.99 -1.47 24.35
CA GLY A 648 -18.76 -2.32 25.52
C GLY A 648 -19.61 -3.61 25.61
N ASP A 649 -20.51 -3.87 24.63
CA ASP A 649 -21.49 -4.95 24.72
C ASP A 649 -21.10 -6.27 24.05
N HIS A 650 -19.99 -6.27 23.31
CA HIS A 650 -19.47 -7.48 22.68
C HIS A 650 -18.91 -8.45 23.72
N LEU A 651 -19.55 -9.62 23.91
CA LEU A 651 -19.26 -10.53 25.04
C LEU A 651 -17.78 -10.96 25.13
N LEU A 652 -17.10 -11.06 23.98
CA LEU A 652 -15.68 -11.40 23.87
C LEU A 652 -14.73 -10.32 24.44
N LEU A 653 -15.04 -9.05 24.18
CA LEU A 653 -14.25 -7.87 24.55
C LEU A 653 -14.70 -7.26 25.89
N MET A 654 -15.93 -7.55 26.30
CA MET A 654 -16.55 -7.01 27.51
C MET A 654 -15.71 -7.28 28.76
N GLN A 655 -15.57 -6.23 29.58
CA GLN A 655 -14.89 -6.30 30.87
C GLN A 655 -15.62 -7.23 31.84
N TYR A 656 -14.85 -7.85 32.75
CA TYR A 656 -15.40 -8.73 33.77
C TYR A 656 -16.30 -7.92 34.73
N SER A 657 -17.62 -8.07 34.57
CA SER A 657 -18.66 -7.27 35.25
C SER A 657 -19.89 -8.13 35.57
N ASP A 658 -20.87 -7.57 36.29
CA ASP A 658 -22.15 -8.24 36.55
C ASP A 658 -22.92 -8.55 35.27
N LYS A 659 -22.90 -7.62 34.29
CA LYS A 659 -23.46 -7.81 32.95
C LYS A 659 -22.80 -9.00 32.25
N TRP A 660 -21.47 -9.05 32.24
CA TRP A 660 -20.71 -10.16 31.65
C TRP A 660 -21.03 -11.51 32.32
N ARG A 661 -21.05 -11.55 33.66
CA ARG A 661 -21.38 -12.76 34.43
C ARG A 661 -22.78 -13.27 34.11
N TRP A 662 -23.75 -12.37 33.98
CA TRP A 662 -25.11 -12.71 33.60
C TRP A 662 -25.19 -13.27 32.17
N CYS A 663 -24.62 -12.57 31.18
CA CYS A 663 -24.58 -13.04 29.80
C CYS A 663 -23.94 -14.44 29.70
N ARG A 664 -22.80 -14.63 30.38
CA ARG A 664 -22.12 -15.93 30.44
C ARG A 664 -22.95 -17.03 31.08
N LYS A 665 -23.69 -16.73 32.15
CA LYS A 665 -24.58 -17.68 32.80
C LYS A 665 -25.67 -18.17 31.85
N VAL A 666 -26.35 -17.25 31.16
CA VAL A 666 -27.44 -17.57 30.24
C VAL A 666 -26.93 -18.39 29.04
N VAL A 667 -25.81 -17.99 28.43
CA VAL A 667 -25.17 -18.75 27.34
C VAL A 667 -24.77 -20.16 27.82
N HIS A 668 -24.10 -20.26 28.97
CA HIS A 668 -23.65 -21.55 29.51
C HIS A 668 -24.84 -22.48 29.81
N GLN A 669 -25.95 -21.96 30.33
CA GLN A 669 -27.15 -22.77 30.59
C GLN A 669 -27.75 -23.36 29.31
N PHE A 670 -27.68 -22.64 28.18
CA PHE A 670 -28.20 -23.13 26.91
C PHE A 670 -27.28 -24.14 26.21
N PHE A 671 -25.96 -24.02 26.41
CA PHE A 671 -24.95 -24.88 25.79
C PHE A 671 -24.30 -25.89 26.75
N MET A 672 -24.85 -26.08 27.95
CA MET A 672 -24.37 -27.11 28.87
C MET A 672 -24.58 -28.51 28.25
N GLU A 673 -23.69 -29.44 28.58
CA GLU A 673 -23.64 -30.79 28.02
C GLU A 673 -25.01 -31.47 27.91
N LYS A 674 -25.77 -31.47 29.02
CA LYS A 674 -27.10 -32.08 29.07
C LYS A 674 -28.07 -31.51 28.03
N GLU A 675 -28.08 -30.19 27.81
CA GLU A 675 -28.96 -29.56 26.83
C GLU A 675 -28.50 -29.87 25.40
N VAL A 676 -27.18 -29.87 25.17
CA VAL A 676 -26.59 -30.23 23.87
C VAL A 676 -27.00 -31.65 23.46
N GLU A 677 -26.87 -32.62 24.38
CA GLU A 677 -27.19 -34.01 24.09
C GLU A 677 -28.69 -34.28 24.01
N ALA A 678 -29.50 -33.61 24.83
CA ALA A 678 -30.94 -33.82 24.83
C ALA A 678 -31.63 -33.18 23.61
N LYS A 679 -31.15 -32.02 23.14
CA LYS A 679 -31.87 -31.18 22.17
C LYS A 679 -31.05 -30.87 20.93
N HIS A 680 -29.86 -30.31 21.11
CA HIS A 680 -29.12 -29.68 20.00
C HIS A 680 -28.52 -30.70 19.04
N ILE A 681 -28.14 -31.89 19.54
CA ILE A 681 -27.46 -32.92 18.76
C ILE A 681 -28.23 -33.35 17.51
N LYS A 682 -29.57 -33.29 17.54
CA LYS A 682 -30.43 -33.63 16.39
C LYS A 682 -30.21 -32.68 15.22
N VAL A 683 -30.02 -31.39 15.49
CA VAL A 683 -29.72 -30.37 14.47
C VAL A 683 -28.30 -30.57 13.95
N VAL A 684 -27.35 -30.84 14.85
CA VAL A 684 -25.96 -31.08 14.46
C VAL A 684 -25.85 -32.26 13.51
N ASP A 685 -26.49 -33.38 13.84
CA ASP A 685 -26.47 -34.58 13.02
C ASP A 685 -27.14 -34.36 11.65
N ALA A 686 -28.33 -33.75 11.64
CA ALA A 686 -29.05 -33.41 10.42
C ALA A 686 -28.23 -32.48 9.50
N GLU A 687 -27.64 -31.42 10.05
CA GLU A 687 -26.82 -30.49 9.29
C GLU A 687 -25.51 -31.13 8.79
N ALA A 688 -24.95 -32.09 9.53
CA ALA A 688 -23.76 -32.84 9.10
C ALA A 688 -24.11 -33.80 7.94
N VAL A 689 -25.32 -34.39 7.94
CA VAL A 689 -25.83 -35.16 6.80
C VAL A 689 -26.02 -34.26 5.57
N GLN A 690 -26.56 -33.05 5.74
CA GLN A 690 -26.63 -32.11 4.63
C GLN A 690 -25.24 -31.72 4.11
N MET A 691 -24.26 -31.50 5.00
CA MET A 691 -22.90 -31.17 4.58
C MET A 691 -22.31 -32.25 3.65
N ILE A 692 -22.39 -33.53 4.03
CA ILE A 692 -21.89 -34.62 3.17
C ILE A 692 -22.73 -34.78 1.89
N LYS A 693 -24.03 -34.46 1.91
CA LYS A 693 -24.84 -34.38 0.70
C LYS A 693 -24.33 -33.28 -0.24
N ASP A 694 -24.04 -32.10 0.29
CA ASP A 694 -23.50 -30.96 -0.48
C ASP A 694 -22.13 -31.31 -1.10
N PHE A 695 -21.25 -32.03 -0.36
CA PHE A 695 -19.99 -32.55 -0.89
C PHE A 695 -20.18 -33.62 -1.99
N MET A 696 -21.21 -34.47 -1.87
CA MET A 696 -21.47 -35.54 -2.84
C MET A 696 -21.95 -35.00 -4.19
N GLU A 697 -22.78 -33.96 -4.18
CA GLU A 697 -23.29 -33.33 -5.41
C GLU A 697 -22.26 -32.44 -6.10
N GLY A 698 -21.28 -31.95 -5.35
CA GLY A 698 -20.20 -31.11 -5.87
C GLY A 698 -20.61 -29.63 -6.03
N PRO A 699 -19.68 -28.79 -6.52
CA PRO A 699 -19.84 -27.34 -6.52
C PRO A 699 -20.88 -26.84 -7.53
N GLU A 700 -22.03 -26.36 -7.05
CA GLU A 700 -22.98 -25.59 -7.86
C GLU A 700 -22.49 -24.14 -8.06
N GLY A 701 -22.41 -23.69 -9.31
CA GLY A 701 -22.29 -22.26 -9.65
C GLY A 701 -21.09 -21.53 -9.01
N ARG A 702 -19.87 -21.81 -9.46
CA ARG A 702 -18.62 -21.10 -9.09
C ARG A 702 -18.27 -21.04 -7.58
N LYS A 703 -18.98 -21.72 -6.68
CA LYS A 703 -18.68 -21.74 -5.25
C LYS A 703 -17.88 -23.00 -4.91
N GLY A 704 -16.67 -22.86 -4.36
CA GLY A 704 -15.77 -23.99 -4.04
C GLY A 704 -16.23 -24.83 -2.84
N HIS A 705 -15.63 -26.01 -2.68
CA HIS A 705 -15.91 -26.97 -1.60
C HIS A 705 -15.82 -26.37 -0.17
N MET A 706 -15.03 -25.31 0.00
CA MET A 706 -14.81 -24.66 1.30
C MET A 706 -16.05 -23.93 1.86
N MET A 707 -17.11 -23.77 1.05
CA MET A 707 -18.35 -23.16 1.50
C MET A 707 -19.25 -24.13 2.30
N TYR A 708 -19.13 -25.45 2.11
CA TYR A 708 -20.02 -26.41 2.80
C TYR A 708 -19.77 -26.47 4.31
N PRO A 709 -18.51 -26.51 4.81
CA PRO A 709 -18.25 -26.40 6.24
C PRO A 709 -18.75 -25.06 6.81
N LYS A 710 -18.67 -23.97 6.04
CA LYS A 710 -19.14 -22.64 6.42
C LYS A 710 -20.66 -22.59 6.58
N ARG A 711 -21.39 -23.22 5.67
CA ARG A 711 -22.86 -23.39 5.73
C ARG A 711 -23.26 -24.30 6.88
N PHE A 712 -22.56 -25.42 7.07
CA PHE A 712 -22.82 -26.39 8.14
C PHE A 712 -22.82 -25.73 9.52
N SER A 713 -21.72 -25.07 9.89
CA SER A 713 -21.60 -24.43 11.20
C SER A 713 -22.58 -23.26 11.36
N ASN A 714 -22.75 -22.45 10.31
CA ASN A 714 -23.67 -21.33 10.33
C ASN A 714 -25.14 -21.79 10.47
N SER A 715 -25.57 -22.84 9.76
CA SER A 715 -26.94 -23.33 9.85
C SER A 715 -27.26 -23.88 11.24
N ILE A 716 -26.32 -24.59 11.88
CA ILE A 716 -26.48 -25.06 13.25
C ILE A 716 -26.69 -23.87 14.19
N ILE A 717 -25.78 -22.90 14.17
CA ILE A 717 -25.86 -21.81 15.14
C ILE A 717 -27.08 -20.93 14.87
N MET A 718 -27.45 -20.67 13.62
CA MET A 718 -28.68 -19.94 13.28
C MET A 718 -29.92 -20.68 13.80
N SER A 719 -29.97 -22.01 13.63
CA SER A 719 -31.11 -22.83 14.08
C SER A 719 -31.26 -22.78 15.60
N LEU A 720 -30.14 -22.87 16.32
CA LEU A 720 -30.13 -22.85 17.78
C LEU A 720 -30.39 -21.46 18.36
N ILE A 721 -29.90 -20.40 17.71
CA ILE A 721 -29.99 -19.04 18.23
C ILE A 721 -31.33 -18.39 17.90
N TYR A 722 -31.73 -18.44 16.62
CA TYR A 722 -32.88 -17.70 16.09
C TYR A 722 -34.07 -18.60 15.72
N GLY A 723 -33.90 -19.92 15.67
CA GLY A 723 -34.93 -20.84 15.18
C GLY A 723 -35.05 -20.88 13.65
N SER A 724 -34.03 -20.39 12.95
CA SER A 724 -33.99 -20.31 11.48
C SER A 724 -32.72 -20.94 10.95
N ARG A 725 -32.79 -21.63 9.81
CA ARG A 725 -31.66 -22.37 9.26
C ARG A 725 -31.03 -21.66 8.06
N THR A 726 -29.82 -22.09 7.70
CA THR A 726 -29.08 -21.63 6.51
C THR A 726 -29.10 -22.75 5.47
N PRO A 727 -30.07 -22.73 4.53
CA PRO A 727 -30.31 -23.87 3.65
C PRO A 727 -29.23 -24.04 2.58
N ASP A 728 -28.56 -22.98 2.15
CA ASP A 728 -27.65 -22.99 1.00
C ASP A 728 -26.40 -22.13 1.19
N CYS A 729 -25.36 -22.37 0.40
CA CYS A 729 -24.09 -21.64 0.50
C CYS A 729 -24.17 -20.18 -0.02
N GLY A 730 -25.30 -19.76 -0.58
CA GLY A 730 -25.59 -18.39 -1.02
C GLY A 730 -26.53 -17.61 -0.12
N THR A 731 -26.99 -18.19 0.99
CA THR A 731 -27.94 -17.48 1.85
C THR A 731 -27.33 -16.17 2.36
N LYS A 732 -28.06 -15.06 2.18
CA LYS A 732 -27.52 -13.69 2.26
C LYS A 732 -26.85 -13.37 3.59
N HIS A 733 -27.44 -13.80 4.72
CA HIS A 733 -26.88 -13.50 6.05
C HIS A 733 -25.56 -14.22 6.30
N MET A 734 -25.39 -15.42 5.76
CA MET A 734 -24.13 -16.15 5.87
C MET A 734 -23.03 -15.39 5.11
N VAL A 735 -23.31 -14.96 3.88
CA VAL A 735 -22.35 -14.16 3.08
C VAL A 735 -21.99 -12.85 3.79
N LYS A 736 -22.99 -12.13 4.33
CA LYS A 736 -22.78 -10.91 5.13
C LYS A 736 -21.91 -11.19 6.37
N LEU A 737 -22.17 -12.29 7.10
CA LEU A 737 -21.45 -12.66 8.32
C LEU A 737 -19.96 -12.93 8.05
N TYR A 738 -19.63 -13.75 7.05
CA TYR A 738 -18.23 -14.06 6.76
C TYR A 738 -17.46 -12.84 6.26
N ALA A 739 -18.08 -11.95 5.47
CA ALA A 739 -17.47 -10.68 5.07
C ALA A 739 -17.23 -9.74 6.27
N LEU A 740 -18.22 -9.65 7.17
CA LEU A 740 -18.12 -8.89 8.42
C LEU A 740 -17.00 -9.41 9.31
N MET A 741 -16.89 -10.73 9.48
CA MET A 741 -15.86 -11.34 10.32
C MET A 741 -14.46 -11.13 9.76
N GLU A 742 -14.27 -11.16 8.44
CA GLU A 742 -12.99 -10.83 7.80
C GLU A 742 -12.59 -9.37 8.07
N ASN A 743 -13.51 -8.42 7.90
CA ASN A 743 -13.27 -7.00 8.17
C ASN A 743 -12.98 -6.73 9.65
N TRP A 744 -13.75 -7.34 10.54
CA TRP A 744 -13.53 -7.23 11.98
C TRP A 744 -12.19 -7.83 12.41
N SER A 745 -11.81 -8.98 11.83
CA SER A 745 -10.52 -9.63 12.04
C SER A 745 -9.35 -8.71 11.73
N LYS A 746 -9.41 -8.04 10.58
CA LYS A 746 -8.39 -7.08 10.15
C LYS A 746 -8.33 -5.84 11.05
N VAL A 747 -9.48 -5.26 11.42
CA VAL A 747 -9.51 -4.03 12.26
C VAL A 747 -8.98 -4.28 13.67
N MET A 748 -9.27 -5.44 14.25
CA MET A 748 -8.85 -5.79 15.62
C MET A 748 -7.42 -6.33 15.71
N GLU A 749 -6.77 -6.61 14.58
CA GLU A 749 -5.39 -7.11 14.56
C GLU A 749 -4.40 -6.04 15.08
N PRO A 750 -3.53 -6.39 16.04
CA PRO A 750 -2.50 -5.48 16.54
C PRO A 750 -1.63 -4.92 15.40
N GLY A 751 -1.58 -3.58 15.29
CA GLY A 751 -0.84 -2.87 14.25
C GLY A 751 -1.70 -2.33 13.09
N ASN A 752 -2.93 -2.83 12.90
CA ASN A 752 -3.84 -2.34 11.85
C ASN A 752 -4.61 -1.07 12.24
N THR A 753 -4.68 -0.75 13.54
CA THR A 753 -5.18 0.51 14.09
C THR A 753 -4.08 1.19 14.91
N PRO A 754 -4.06 2.55 14.95
CA PRO A 754 -3.08 3.26 15.75
C PRO A 754 -3.22 2.87 17.23
N PRO A 755 -2.11 2.82 17.98
CA PRO A 755 -2.10 2.41 19.39
C PRO A 755 -2.66 3.51 20.32
N VAL A 756 -3.90 3.94 20.08
CA VAL A 756 -4.58 5.04 20.77
C VAL A 756 -4.81 4.77 22.25
N ASP A 757 -4.83 3.51 22.66
CA ASP A 757 -4.96 3.10 24.05
C ASP A 757 -3.62 3.18 24.80
N ILE A 758 -2.49 3.00 24.09
CA ILE A 758 -1.14 3.17 24.62
C ILE A 758 -0.74 4.65 24.63
N PHE A 759 -1.12 5.38 23.58
CA PHE A 759 -0.81 6.79 23.38
C PHE A 759 -2.11 7.59 23.19
N PRO A 760 -2.80 7.97 24.29
CA PRO A 760 -4.10 8.65 24.22
C PRO A 760 -4.11 9.94 23.39
N TRP A 761 -2.97 10.64 23.27
CA TRP A 761 -2.85 11.83 22.44
C TRP A 761 -3.08 11.54 20.94
N LEU A 762 -2.90 10.29 20.47
CA LEU A 762 -3.24 9.89 19.11
C LEU A 762 -4.75 10.01 18.82
N LYS A 763 -5.61 10.03 19.86
CA LYS A 763 -7.06 10.28 19.70
C LYS A 763 -7.36 11.73 19.29
N LEU A 764 -6.43 12.66 19.57
CA LEU A 764 -6.53 14.07 19.18
C LEU A 764 -5.98 14.31 17.77
N VAL A 765 -5.21 13.37 17.23
CA VAL A 765 -4.70 13.41 15.86
C VAL A 765 -5.87 13.12 14.92
N PRO A 766 -6.14 14.00 13.93
CA PRO A 766 -7.19 13.76 12.94
C PRO A 766 -7.09 12.35 12.35
N GLU A 767 -8.20 11.60 12.33
CA GLU A 767 -8.19 10.19 11.90
C GLU A 767 -7.70 10.02 10.44
N SER A 768 -7.81 11.06 9.61
CA SER A 768 -7.28 11.11 8.24
C SER A 768 -5.76 10.93 8.17
N ILE A 769 -5.03 11.32 9.22
CA ILE A 769 -3.57 11.15 9.32
C ILE A 769 -3.21 9.72 9.78
N LEU A 770 -4.14 9.03 10.45
CA LEU A 770 -3.95 7.70 11.04
C LEU A 770 -4.77 6.61 10.31
N GLY A 771 -4.96 6.76 9.00
CA GLY A 771 -5.59 5.76 8.15
C GLY A 771 -7.08 5.51 8.45
N MET A 772 -7.82 6.58 8.77
CA MET A 772 -9.28 6.58 9.01
C MET A 772 -9.72 5.48 9.98
N TRP A 773 -8.86 5.20 10.97
CA TRP A 773 -9.02 4.03 11.84
C TRP A 773 -10.35 4.04 12.61
N ARG A 774 -10.82 5.24 12.99
CA ARG A 774 -12.08 5.41 13.69
C ARG A 774 -13.25 5.15 12.75
N SER A 775 -13.27 5.75 11.56
CA SER A 775 -14.30 5.46 10.53
C SER A 775 -14.34 3.98 10.13
N ARG A 776 -13.19 3.31 10.01
CA ARG A 776 -13.14 1.86 9.75
C ARG A 776 -13.77 1.05 10.89
N ALA A 777 -13.48 1.41 12.14
CA ALA A 777 -14.09 0.79 13.31
C ALA A 777 -15.60 1.09 13.40
N GLU A 778 -16.02 2.31 13.07
CA GLU A 778 -17.42 2.71 13.03
C GLU A 778 -18.20 1.92 11.96
N ASN A 779 -17.63 1.71 10.77
CA ASN A 779 -18.23 0.91 9.70
C ASN A 779 -18.43 -0.55 10.13
N VAL A 780 -17.42 -1.19 10.73
CA VAL A 780 -17.56 -2.54 11.28
C VAL A 780 -18.65 -2.57 12.35
N GLY A 781 -18.68 -1.57 13.25
CA GLY A 781 -19.74 -1.44 14.25
C GLY A 781 -21.14 -1.29 13.64
N GLU A 782 -21.27 -0.57 12.53
CA GLU A 782 -22.54 -0.42 11.80
C GLU A 782 -22.97 -1.72 11.13
N GLU A 783 -22.06 -2.42 10.44
CA GLU A 783 -22.33 -3.72 9.83
C GLU A 783 -22.76 -4.76 10.87
N MET A 784 -22.05 -4.84 12.01
CA MET A 784 -22.42 -5.68 13.16
C MET A 784 -23.81 -5.34 13.69
N ARG A 785 -24.05 -4.06 14.02
CA ARG A 785 -25.34 -3.62 14.54
C ARG A 785 -26.47 -3.94 13.58
N LYS A 786 -26.27 -3.70 12.28
CA LYS A 786 -27.29 -3.96 11.25
C LYS A 786 -27.61 -5.43 11.15
N LEU A 787 -26.60 -6.30 11.03
CA LEU A 787 -26.81 -7.74 10.92
C LEU A 787 -27.46 -8.31 12.19
N TYR A 788 -27.00 -7.89 13.38
CA TYR A 788 -27.48 -8.45 14.64
C TYR A 788 -28.88 -7.95 14.98
N SER A 789 -29.17 -6.68 14.73
CA SER A 789 -30.53 -6.16 14.92
C SER A 789 -31.51 -6.80 13.95
N GLU A 790 -31.16 -6.95 12.66
CA GLU A 790 -32.01 -7.59 11.64
C GLU A 790 -32.52 -8.96 12.12
N TRP A 791 -31.63 -9.82 12.62
CA TRP A 791 -31.98 -11.16 13.08
C TRP A 791 -32.66 -11.21 14.45
N VAL A 792 -32.28 -10.34 15.39
CA VAL A 792 -32.93 -10.29 16.70
C VAL A 792 -34.35 -9.75 16.57
N GLU A 793 -34.56 -8.70 15.77
CA GLU A 793 -35.90 -8.17 15.49
C GLU A 793 -36.77 -9.20 14.76
N TYR A 794 -36.21 -9.88 13.77
CA TYR A 794 -36.89 -10.98 13.08
C TYR A 794 -37.34 -12.07 14.06
N GLY A 795 -36.44 -12.59 14.90
CA GLY A 795 -36.75 -13.65 15.85
C GLY A 795 -37.77 -13.22 16.92
N ILE A 796 -37.77 -11.94 17.32
CA ILE A 796 -38.76 -11.38 18.25
C ILE A 796 -40.13 -11.26 17.60
N GLN A 797 -40.18 -10.81 16.35
CA GLN A 797 -41.43 -10.73 15.61
C GLN A 797 -42.02 -12.15 15.42
N ARG A 798 -41.19 -13.11 15.03
CA ARG A 798 -41.56 -14.53 14.93
C ARG A 798 -42.08 -15.07 16.27
N ASN A 799 -41.41 -14.79 17.39
CA ASN A 799 -41.86 -15.20 18.72
C ASN A 799 -43.26 -14.63 19.05
N LYS A 800 -43.51 -13.35 18.76
CA LYS A 800 -44.81 -12.71 19.00
C LYS A 800 -45.95 -13.32 18.16
N GLU A 801 -45.67 -13.64 16.89
CA GLU A 801 -46.70 -14.12 15.96
C GLU A 801 -47.02 -15.61 16.14
N ARG A 802 -46.00 -16.43 16.44
CA ARG A 802 -46.11 -17.91 16.41
C ARG A 802 -45.78 -18.60 17.73
N GLY A 803 -45.33 -17.84 18.74
CA GLY A 803 -44.87 -18.35 20.02
C GLY A 803 -43.39 -18.74 20.05
N SER A 804 -42.97 -19.24 21.22
CA SER A 804 -41.60 -19.74 21.44
C SER A 804 -41.35 -21.01 20.64
N VAL A 805 -40.17 -21.08 20.01
CA VAL A 805 -39.66 -22.27 19.31
C VAL A 805 -38.51 -22.93 20.09
N ASP A 806 -38.36 -22.57 21.37
CA ASP A 806 -37.32 -23.06 22.30
C ASP A 806 -35.88 -22.73 21.83
N CYS A 807 -35.69 -21.65 21.05
CA CYS A 807 -34.35 -21.20 20.63
C CYS A 807 -33.68 -20.29 21.70
N PHE A 808 -32.38 -20.00 21.54
CA PHE A 808 -31.64 -19.22 22.53
C PHE A 808 -32.21 -17.81 22.74
N LEU A 809 -32.63 -17.14 21.67
CA LEU A 809 -33.30 -15.85 21.76
C LEU A 809 -34.51 -15.91 22.70
N ASP A 810 -35.34 -16.95 22.60
CA ASP A 810 -36.53 -17.12 23.45
C ASP A 810 -36.12 -17.26 24.93
N LYS A 811 -35.05 -18.02 25.22
CA LYS A 811 -34.51 -18.16 26.58
C LYS A 811 -33.94 -16.87 27.14
N VAL A 812 -33.28 -16.07 26.29
CA VAL A 812 -32.75 -14.76 26.71
C VAL A 812 -33.90 -13.80 27.00
N LEU A 813 -34.96 -13.80 26.19
CA LEU A 813 -36.16 -12.99 26.42
C LEU A 813 -36.86 -13.38 27.74
N GLU A 814 -37.08 -14.66 27.98
CA GLU A 814 -37.65 -15.18 29.25
C GLU A 814 -36.80 -14.80 30.47
N ALA A 815 -35.47 -14.86 30.36
CA ALA A 815 -34.56 -14.45 31.43
C ALA A 815 -34.56 -12.93 31.63
N GLN A 816 -34.67 -12.15 30.56
CA GLN A 816 -34.75 -10.70 30.58
C GLN A 816 -36.01 -10.18 31.28
N GLU A 817 -37.17 -10.81 31.05
CA GLU A 817 -38.42 -10.44 31.72
C GLU A 817 -38.28 -10.49 33.25
N LYS A 818 -37.46 -11.40 33.77
CA LYS A 818 -37.23 -11.59 35.20
C LYS A 818 -36.11 -10.72 35.77
N GLU A 819 -34.99 -10.61 35.07
CA GLU A 819 -33.74 -10.07 35.63
C GLU A 819 -33.32 -8.69 35.08
N GLN A 820 -33.84 -8.28 33.90
CA GLN A 820 -33.59 -6.98 33.23
C GLN A 820 -32.13 -6.50 33.26
N LYS A 821 -31.17 -7.37 32.88
CA LYS A 821 -29.72 -7.08 32.98
C LYS A 821 -29.07 -6.45 31.75
N ILE A 822 -29.73 -6.49 30.60
CA ILE A 822 -29.24 -5.96 29.34
C ILE A 822 -30.32 -5.10 28.67
N ASP A 823 -29.92 -4.16 27.83
CA ASP A 823 -30.82 -3.39 27.00
C ASP A 823 -30.93 -4.01 25.60
N ARG A 824 -31.65 -3.34 24.69
CA ARG A 824 -31.85 -3.84 23.32
C ARG A 824 -30.54 -3.99 22.55
N HIS A 825 -29.60 -3.06 22.74
CA HIS A 825 -28.27 -3.12 22.14
C HIS A 825 -27.46 -4.30 22.69
N GLY A 826 -27.46 -4.49 24.01
CA GLY A 826 -26.84 -5.65 24.65
C GLY A 826 -27.45 -6.99 24.19
N LEU A 827 -28.74 -7.01 23.86
CA LEU A 827 -29.40 -8.18 23.26
C LEU A 827 -28.85 -8.46 21.86
N TYR A 828 -28.73 -7.44 21.00
CA TYR A 828 -28.13 -7.58 19.67
C TYR A 828 -26.75 -8.23 19.73
N PHE A 829 -25.85 -7.70 20.56
CA PHE A 829 -24.50 -8.21 20.65
C PHE A 829 -24.41 -9.57 21.36
N LEU A 830 -25.25 -9.87 22.35
CA LEU A 830 -25.25 -11.19 22.98
C LEU A 830 -25.57 -12.30 21.97
N LEU A 831 -26.62 -12.12 21.16
CA LEU A 831 -26.99 -13.11 20.15
C LEU A 831 -26.02 -13.10 18.96
N GLY A 832 -25.59 -11.91 18.53
CA GLY A 832 -24.60 -11.73 17.45
C GLY A 832 -23.27 -12.42 17.73
N THR A 833 -22.70 -12.23 18.91
CA THR A 833 -21.43 -12.89 19.29
C THR A 833 -21.55 -14.42 19.32
N MET A 834 -22.74 -14.98 19.60
CA MET A 834 -22.96 -16.43 19.50
C MET A 834 -22.97 -16.89 18.04
N MET A 835 -23.66 -16.15 17.17
CA MET A 835 -23.68 -16.41 15.72
C MET A 835 -22.28 -16.35 15.09
N GLU A 836 -21.49 -15.33 15.42
CA GLU A 836 -20.08 -15.22 14.99
C GLU A 836 -19.25 -16.43 15.42
N GLY A 837 -19.18 -16.68 16.74
CA GLY A 837 -18.29 -17.69 17.30
C GLY A 837 -18.65 -19.11 16.87
N GLY A 838 -19.95 -19.41 16.75
CA GLY A 838 -20.44 -20.71 16.32
C GLY A 838 -20.33 -20.97 14.82
N SER A 839 -20.13 -19.93 13.99
CA SER A 839 -20.01 -20.07 12.54
C SER A 839 -18.57 -20.30 12.11
N ASP A 840 -17.69 -19.31 12.29
CA ASP A 840 -16.39 -19.25 11.61
C ASP A 840 -15.33 -20.20 12.19
N THR A 841 -15.29 -20.34 13.51
CA THR A 841 -14.25 -21.15 14.17
C THR A 841 -14.40 -22.64 13.89
N THR A 842 -15.63 -23.15 13.86
CA THR A 842 -15.93 -24.56 13.61
C THR A 842 -15.66 -24.91 12.14
N SER A 843 -16.08 -24.06 11.20
CA SER A 843 -15.86 -24.30 9.78
C SER A 843 -14.37 -24.26 9.42
N SER A 844 -13.60 -23.32 9.99
CA SER A 844 -12.15 -23.21 9.78
C SER A 844 -11.37 -24.46 10.20
N LEU A 845 -11.79 -25.14 11.27
CA LEU A 845 -11.18 -26.40 11.71
C LEU A 845 -11.54 -27.59 10.81
N ILE A 846 -12.78 -27.66 10.35
CA ILE A 846 -13.21 -28.69 9.38
C ILE A 846 -12.44 -28.52 8.07
N ILE A 847 -12.32 -27.28 7.59
CA ILE A 847 -11.52 -26.92 6.41
C ILE A 847 -10.06 -27.32 6.61
N SER A 848 -9.49 -27.03 7.78
CA SER A 848 -8.10 -27.42 8.10
C SER A 848 -7.92 -28.94 8.11
N PHE A 849 -8.89 -29.70 8.62
CA PHE A 849 -8.85 -31.17 8.52
C PHE A 849 -8.90 -31.64 7.06
N ILE A 850 -9.81 -31.10 6.24
CA ILE A 850 -9.88 -31.44 4.81
C ILE A 850 -8.53 -31.13 4.13
N HIS A 851 -7.92 -30.00 4.46
CA HIS A 851 -6.61 -29.60 3.97
C HIS A 851 -5.50 -30.58 4.39
N ALA A 852 -5.51 -31.03 5.65
CA ALA A 852 -4.56 -32.05 6.11
C ALA A 852 -4.72 -33.36 5.34
N MET A 853 -5.94 -33.77 5.02
CA MET A 853 -6.19 -35.04 4.33
C MET A 853 -5.74 -35.02 2.87
N THR A 854 -5.60 -33.84 2.24
CA THR A 854 -5.00 -33.75 0.91
C THR A 854 -3.49 -34.04 0.94
N LYS A 855 -2.82 -33.74 2.06
CA LYS A 855 -1.37 -33.95 2.25
C LYS A 855 -1.04 -35.32 2.84
N TRP A 856 -1.83 -35.80 3.80
CA TRP A 856 -1.60 -37.04 4.55
C TRP A 856 -2.77 -38.03 4.41
N PRO A 857 -3.03 -38.56 3.20
CA PRO A 857 -4.16 -39.43 2.94
C PRO A 857 -4.08 -40.79 3.67
N GLU A 858 -2.91 -41.18 4.18
CA GLU A 858 -2.73 -42.35 5.04
C GLU A 858 -3.40 -42.19 6.41
N VAL A 859 -3.46 -40.96 6.93
CA VAL A 859 -4.21 -40.65 8.15
C VAL A 859 -5.69 -40.90 7.91
N LEU A 860 -6.22 -40.42 6.77
CA LEU A 860 -7.59 -40.69 6.35
C LEU A 860 -7.85 -42.19 6.24
N ARG A 861 -7.02 -42.94 5.50
CA ARG A 861 -7.17 -44.41 5.34
C ARG A 861 -7.14 -45.16 6.66
N ARG A 862 -6.36 -44.71 7.64
CA ARG A 862 -6.35 -45.31 8.99
C ARG A 862 -7.65 -45.02 9.73
N ALA A 863 -8.14 -43.78 9.69
CA ALA A 863 -9.43 -43.44 10.29
C ALA A 863 -10.60 -44.17 9.61
N GLN A 864 -10.56 -44.34 8.29
CA GLN A 864 -11.54 -45.13 7.52
C GLN A 864 -11.52 -46.61 7.94
N ARG A 865 -10.35 -47.22 8.18
CA ARG A 865 -10.26 -48.60 8.68
C ARG A 865 -10.87 -48.77 10.08
N GLU A 866 -10.67 -47.80 10.96
CA GLU A 866 -11.37 -47.79 12.27
C GLU A 866 -12.88 -47.65 12.07
N MET A 867 -13.29 -46.70 11.23
CA MET A 867 -14.69 -46.44 10.91
C MET A 867 -15.41 -47.68 10.38
N ASP A 868 -14.84 -48.35 9.38
CA ASP A 868 -15.43 -49.53 8.75
C ASP A 868 -15.45 -50.76 9.68
N GLY A 869 -14.60 -50.78 10.72
CA GLY A 869 -14.62 -51.81 11.76
C GLY A 869 -15.76 -51.65 12.76
N VAL A 870 -16.35 -50.46 12.85
CA VAL A 870 -17.45 -50.13 13.78
C VAL A 870 -18.79 -49.97 13.05
N LEU A 871 -18.77 -49.46 11.81
CA LEU A 871 -19.94 -49.07 11.05
C LEU A 871 -19.89 -49.61 9.62
N GLY A 872 -21.04 -50.14 9.16
CA GLY A 872 -21.25 -50.49 7.75
C GLY A 872 -21.75 -49.30 6.93
N GLU A 873 -22.43 -49.59 5.82
CA GLU A 873 -22.94 -48.57 4.87
C GLU A 873 -24.42 -48.22 5.09
N GLU A 874 -25.09 -48.96 6.00
CA GLU A 874 -26.52 -48.85 6.31
C GLU A 874 -26.91 -47.56 7.05
N ARG A 875 -25.96 -46.86 7.69
CA ARG A 875 -26.21 -45.56 8.35
C ARG A 875 -24.94 -44.73 8.43
N THR A 876 -25.08 -43.41 8.53
CA THR A 876 -23.92 -42.54 8.81
C THR A 876 -23.52 -42.58 10.30
N PRO A 877 -22.29 -42.16 10.65
CA PRO A 877 -21.84 -42.03 12.05
C PRO A 877 -22.68 -41.01 12.83
N ASN A 878 -22.96 -41.29 14.10
CA ASN A 878 -23.65 -40.37 15.02
C ASN A 878 -22.91 -40.25 16.38
N TRP A 879 -23.44 -39.45 17.29
CA TRP A 879 -22.76 -39.16 18.57
C TRP A 879 -22.54 -40.40 19.44
N GLY A 880 -23.44 -41.39 19.37
CA GLY A 880 -23.30 -42.65 20.11
C GLY A 880 -22.13 -43.53 19.66
N ASP A 881 -21.47 -43.17 18.56
CA ASP A 881 -20.30 -43.89 18.06
C ASP A 881 -18.96 -43.37 18.63
N TYR A 882 -18.96 -42.24 19.35
CA TYR A 882 -17.74 -41.55 19.83
C TYR A 882 -16.77 -42.46 20.57
N GLU A 883 -17.24 -43.18 21.59
CA GLU A 883 -16.40 -44.07 22.41
C GLU A 883 -15.73 -45.20 21.62
N ARG A 884 -16.31 -45.56 20.46
CA ARG A 884 -15.82 -46.65 19.60
C ARG A 884 -14.90 -46.17 18.49
N LEU A 885 -14.73 -44.85 18.34
CA LEU A 885 -13.92 -44.22 17.29
C LEU A 885 -12.78 -43.35 17.88
N PRO A 886 -11.89 -43.93 18.70
CA PRO A 886 -10.86 -43.17 19.41
C PRO A 886 -9.84 -42.50 18.46
N TYR A 887 -9.53 -43.08 17.30
CA TYR A 887 -8.62 -42.46 16.34
C TYR A 887 -9.28 -41.29 15.61
N VAL A 888 -10.57 -41.38 15.28
CA VAL A 888 -11.34 -40.23 14.75
C VAL A 888 -11.42 -39.11 15.78
N ALA A 889 -11.62 -39.42 17.07
CA ALA A 889 -11.58 -38.43 18.14
C ALA A 889 -10.20 -37.76 18.25
N ALA A 890 -9.13 -38.51 18.07
CA ALA A 890 -7.77 -37.98 18.01
C ALA A 890 -7.55 -37.04 16.81
N CYS A 891 -8.15 -37.32 15.64
CA CYS A 891 -8.11 -36.40 14.49
C CYS A 891 -8.74 -35.03 14.81
N VAL A 892 -9.82 -34.98 15.61
CA VAL A 892 -10.44 -33.72 16.04
C VAL A 892 -9.46 -32.90 16.90
N LYS A 893 -8.80 -33.56 17.85
CA LYS A 893 -7.80 -32.92 18.72
C LYS A 893 -6.59 -32.44 17.93
N GLU A 894 -6.14 -33.24 16.97
CA GLU A 894 -5.02 -32.90 16.09
C GLU A 894 -5.35 -31.72 15.17
N ALA A 895 -6.58 -31.59 14.66
CA ALA A 895 -7.00 -30.41 13.91
C ALA A 895 -6.88 -29.12 14.73
N HIS A 896 -7.26 -29.16 16.02
CA HIS A 896 -7.10 -28.01 16.91
C HIS A 896 -5.64 -27.66 17.23
N ARG A 897 -4.76 -28.66 17.32
CA ARG A 897 -3.33 -28.50 17.61
C ARG A 897 -2.57 -28.00 16.39
N TRP A 898 -2.74 -28.69 15.26
CA TRP A 898 -1.96 -28.47 14.04
C TRP A 898 -2.22 -27.09 13.44
N ARG A 899 -3.50 -26.69 13.28
CA ARG A 899 -3.87 -25.39 12.71
C ARG A 899 -4.84 -24.67 13.61
N HIS A 900 -4.23 -23.99 14.55
CA HIS A 900 -4.95 -23.26 15.58
C HIS A 900 -5.63 -22.01 15.01
N VAL A 901 -6.97 -21.95 15.09
CA VAL A 901 -7.75 -20.84 14.52
C VAL A 901 -7.43 -19.49 15.17
N ALA A 902 -7.05 -19.44 16.45
CA ALA A 902 -6.71 -18.19 17.14
C ALA A 902 -5.28 -18.25 17.74
N PRO A 903 -4.20 -18.17 16.93
CA PRO A 903 -2.81 -18.48 17.32
C PRO A 903 -2.31 -17.83 18.63
N LEU A 904 -2.74 -16.61 18.93
CA LEU A 904 -2.36 -15.84 20.13
C LEU A 904 -3.47 -15.71 21.17
N ALA A 905 -4.57 -16.46 21.00
CA ALA A 905 -5.83 -16.27 21.70
C ALA A 905 -6.29 -14.79 21.69
N PHE A 906 -7.33 -14.48 22.46
CA PHE A 906 -7.70 -13.10 22.72
C PHE A 906 -6.95 -12.57 23.94
N PRO A 907 -6.32 -11.39 23.89
CA PRO A 907 -5.54 -10.86 24.99
C PRO A 907 -6.34 -10.68 26.29
N HIS A 908 -5.71 -10.99 27.41
CA HIS A 908 -6.20 -10.71 28.76
C HIS A 908 -5.54 -9.43 29.27
N SER A 909 -6.03 -8.85 30.36
CA SER A 909 -5.31 -7.79 31.09
C SER A 909 -5.23 -8.15 32.57
N LEU A 910 -4.10 -7.82 33.18
CA LEU A 910 -3.81 -8.11 34.57
C LEU A 910 -4.46 -7.06 35.49
N ALA A 911 -5.33 -7.50 36.40
CA ALA A 911 -6.12 -6.61 37.25
C ALA A 911 -5.32 -5.91 38.37
N GLU A 912 -4.28 -6.57 38.89
CA GLU A 912 -3.44 -6.14 40.02
C GLU A 912 -2.01 -6.63 39.79
N ASP A 913 -1.04 -5.96 40.40
CA ASP A 913 0.36 -6.39 40.34
C ASP A 913 0.50 -7.84 40.81
N ASP A 914 1.30 -8.65 40.11
CA ASP A 914 1.53 -10.04 40.47
C ASP A 914 3.00 -10.44 40.28
N TRP A 915 3.39 -11.55 40.90
CA TRP A 915 4.71 -12.15 40.73
C TRP A 915 4.58 -13.61 40.32
N VAL A 916 5.41 -14.03 39.37
CA VAL A 916 5.52 -15.42 38.93
C VAL A 916 6.99 -15.78 38.71
N ASP A 917 7.46 -16.84 39.37
CA ASP A 917 8.81 -17.35 39.22
C ASP A 917 9.92 -16.27 39.34
N GLY A 918 9.72 -15.32 40.26
CA GLY A 918 10.64 -14.20 40.50
C GLY A 918 10.50 -13.02 39.53
N MET A 919 9.58 -13.07 38.56
CA MET A 919 9.28 -11.99 37.63
C MET A 919 8.10 -11.15 38.12
N PHE A 920 8.28 -9.82 38.09
CA PHE A 920 7.22 -8.86 38.40
C PHE A 920 6.35 -8.60 37.17
N LEU A 921 5.04 -8.74 37.34
CA LEU A 921 4.03 -8.48 36.32
C LEU A 921 3.20 -7.27 36.75
N PRO A 922 3.37 -6.09 36.12
CA PRO A 922 2.67 -4.89 36.55
C PRO A 922 1.18 -4.94 36.17
N LYS A 923 0.34 -4.38 37.05
CA LYS A 923 -1.09 -4.14 36.82
C LYS A 923 -1.30 -3.41 35.49
N GLY A 924 -2.36 -3.81 34.78
CA GLY A 924 -2.72 -3.26 33.48
C GLY A 924 -1.91 -3.82 32.33
N SER A 925 -0.96 -4.74 32.57
CA SER A 925 -0.25 -5.40 31.48
C SER A 925 -1.21 -6.25 30.64
N ASP A 926 -1.06 -6.18 29.33
CA ASP A 926 -1.73 -7.09 28.40
C ASP A 926 -1.08 -8.46 28.50
N VAL A 927 -1.87 -9.53 28.48
CA VAL A 927 -1.39 -10.91 28.63
C VAL A 927 -1.84 -11.70 27.41
N PHE A 928 -0.89 -12.02 26.54
CA PHE A 928 -1.08 -12.85 25.34
C PHE A 928 -0.81 -14.31 25.68
N ILE A 929 -1.65 -15.20 25.16
CA ILE A 929 -1.49 -16.65 25.28
C ILE A 929 -1.04 -17.16 23.91
N ASN A 930 0.25 -17.47 23.78
CA ASN A 930 0.80 -17.99 22.53
C ASN A 930 0.43 -19.48 22.37
N ALA A 931 -0.82 -19.74 21.99
CA ALA A 931 -1.35 -21.09 21.77
C ALA A 931 -0.59 -21.81 20.65
N PHE A 932 -0.24 -21.09 19.58
CA PHE A 932 0.58 -21.61 18.49
C PHE A 932 1.91 -22.18 18.99
N GLY A 933 2.66 -21.42 19.78
CA GLY A 933 3.93 -21.87 20.33
C GLY A 933 3.79 -23.08 21.26
N MET A 934 2.72 -23.14 22.07
CA MET A 934 2.44 -24.32 22.92
C MET A 934 2.04 -25.57 22.12
N HIS A 935 1.42 -25.38 20.95
CA HIS A 935 1.04 -26.47 20.04
C HIS A 935 2.16 -26.92 19.11
N HIS A 936 3.21 -26.12 18.99
CA HIS A 936 4.43 -26.40 18.22
C HIS A 936 5.67 -26.60 19.11
N ASP A 937 5.47 -26.93 20.39
CA ASP A 937 6.55 -27.32 21.27
C ASP A 937 6.97 -28.77 20.97
N GLU A 938 8.13 -28.92 20.34
CA GLU A 938 8.74 -30.22 19.99
C GLU A 938 8.98 -31.13 21.20
N LYS A 939 9.06 -30.57 22.42
CA LYS A 939 9.18 -31.39 23.64
C LYS A 939 7.89 -32.12 23.97
N ARG A 940 6.76 -31.64 23.45
CA ARG A 940 5.41 -32.14 23.73
C ARG A 940 4.82 -32.90 22.55
N PHE A 941 5.04 -32.40 21.33
CA PHE A 941 4.53 -32.97 20.09
C PHE A 941 5.70 -33.21 19.14
N ASN A 942 5.98 -34.48 18.83
CA ASN A 942 7.07 -34.83 17.91
C ASN A 942 6.66 -34.47 16.47
N ASN A 943 7.49 -33.72 15.74
CA ASN A 943 7.16 -33.22 14.39
C ASN A 943 5.86 -32.38 14.38
N PRO A 944 5.81 -31.25 15.10
CA PRO A 944 4.58 -30.49 15.28
C PRO A 944 3.96 -29.94 13.98
N ASP A 945 4.74 -29.84 12.90
CA ASP A 945 4.24 -29.40 11.58
C ASP A 945 3.50 -30.49 10.80
N VAL A 946 3.58 -31.75 11.24
CA VAL A 946 2.86 -32.90 10.66
C VAL A 946 1.52 -33.06 11.36
N PHE A 947 0.46 -33.34 10.60
CA PHE A 947 -0.83 -33.76 11.16
C PHE A 947 -0.74 -35.23 11.58
N ASP A 948 -0.51 -35.47 12.87
CA ASP A 948 -0.38 -36.82 13.45
C ASP A 948 -1.36 -37.02 14.63
N PRO A 949 -2.48 -37.73 14.42
CA PRO A 949 -3.42 -38.04 15.50
C PRO A 949 -2.81 -38.90 16.63
N ASP A 950 -1.70 -39.61 16.42
CA ASP A 950 -1.07 -40.41 17.49
C ASP A 950 -0.47 -39.54 18.60
N HIS A 951 -0.32 -38.22 18.39
CA HIS A 951 -0.09 -37.25 19.47
C HIS A 951 -1.11 -37.36 20.62
N PHE A 952 -2.33 -37.81 20.31
CA PHE A 952 -3.42 -37.99 21.27
C PHE A 952 -3.82 -39.46 21.43
N LYS A 953 -2.93 -40.40 21.12
CA LYS A 953 -3.20 -41.84 21.26
C LYS A 953 -3.61 -42.18 22.70
N GLY A 954 -4.77 -42.81 22.84
CA GLY A 954 -5.33 -43.20 24.14
C GLY A 954 -5.99 -42.04 24.92
N GLN A 955 -6.12 -40.86 24.32
CA GLN A 955 -6.79 -39.71 24.91
C GLN A 955 -8.17 -39.50 24.26
N THR A 956 -9.21 -40.11 24.86
CA THR A 956 -10.61 -40.00 24.42
C THR A 956 -11.44 -39.06 25.28
N ALA A 957 -10.88 -38.47 26.34
CA ALA A 957 -11.62 -37.51 27.15
C ALA A 957 -11.90 -36.24 26.35
N LEU A 958 -13.06 -35.65 26.59
CA LEU A 958 -13.50 -34.43 25.92
C LEU A 958 -12.66 -33.22 26.34
N ALA A 959 -12.49 -32.24 25.45
CA ALA A 959 -11.77 -31.01 25.73
C ALA A 959 -12.38 -30.26 26.93
N SER A 960 -13.70 -30.37 27.14
CA SER A 960 -14.38 -29.82 28.33
C SER A 960 -13.86 -30.41 29.65
N GLU A 961 -13.55 -31.70 29.68
CA GLU A 961 -12.98 -32.38 30.83
C GLU A 961 -11.50 -32.04 30.99
N LEU A 962 -10.75 -32.09 29.89
CA LEU A 962 -9.31 -31.86 29.86
C LEU A 962 -8.92 -30.41 30.17
N ALA A 963 -9.75 -29.43 29.78
CA ALA A 963 -9.51 -28.02 30.08
C ALA A 963 -9.53 -27.73 31.59
N ASN A 964 -10.30 -28.50 32.36
CA ASN A 964 -10.39 -28.34 33.82
C ASN A 964 -9.36 -29.18 34.59
N GLY A 965 -8.82 -30.23 33.95
CA GLY A 965 -7.87 -31.19 34.53
C GLY A 965 -6.43 -30.68 34.68
N GLU A 966 -5.49 -31.63 34.78
CA GLU A 966 -4.05 -31.37 34.85
C GLU A 966 -3.52 -30.79 33.53
N TRP A 967 -2.62 -29.82 33.61
CA TRP A 967 -2.15 -29.05 32.46
C TRP A 967 -1.35 -29.90 31.47
N GLU A 968 -0.68 -30.94 31.95
CA GLU A 968 0.09 -31.90 31.16
C GLU A 968 -0.82 -32.69 30.21
N LYS A 969 -2.02 -33.04 30.70
CA LYS A 969 -3.01 -33.86 29.98
C LYS A 969 -3.91 -33.05 29.05
N ARG A 970 -3.85 -31.72 29.12
CA ARG A 970 -4.70 -30.82 28.36
C ARG A 970 -4.42 -30.91 26.86
N ASP A 971 -5.37 -31.36 26.07
CA ASP A 971 -5.20 -31.59 24.64
C ASP A 971 -4.80 -30.34 23.85
N HIS A 972 -5.59 -29.27 23.92
CA HIS A 972 -5.36 -28.04 23.19
C HIS A 972 -5.89 -26.80 23.94
N TYR A 973 -5.64 -25.62 23.37
CA TYR A 973 -6.04 -24.31 23.93
C TYR A 973 -7.09 -23.61 23.07
N GLY A 974 -7.75 -24.34 22.17
CA GLY A 974 -8.63 -23.78 21.13
C GLY A 974 -9.90 -23.15 21.67
N TYR A 975 -10.31 -23.59 22.85
CA TYR A 975 -11.45 -23.05 23.56
C TYR A 975 -11.06 -21.95 24.56
N GLY A 976 -9.81 -21.48 24.58
CA GLY A 976 -9.33 -20.51 25.57
C GLY A 976 -9.08 -21.14 26.94
N SER A 977 -9.01 -20.35 28.01
CA SER A 977 -8.72 -20.84 29.38
C SER A 977 -9.41 -20.02 30.48
N GLY A 978 -9.43 -20.55 31.70
CA GLY A 978 -9.97 -19.88 32.88
C GLY A 978 -11.46 -19.52 32.76
N ARG A 979 -11.87 -18.41 33.39
CA ARG A 979 -13.27 -17.95 33.35
C ARG A 979 -13.76 -17.61 31.94
N ARG A 980 -12.83 -17.35 31.00
CA ARG A 980 -13.12 -17.00 29.61
C ARG A 980 -13.08 -18.19 28.64
N LEU A 981 -13.04 -19.43 29.16
CA LEU A 981 -13.20 -20.65 28.36
C LEU A 981 -14.48 -20.58 27.50
N CYS A 982 -14.43 -21.10 26.28
CA CYS A 982 -15.54 -21.11 25.33
C CYS A 982 -16.80 -21.69 25.98
N PRO A 983 -17.94 -20.97 25.97
CA PRO A 983 -19.16 -21.47 26.60
C PRO A 983 -19.86 -22.53 25.74
N GLY A 984 -19.55 -22.58 24.44
CA GLY A 984 -20.09 -23.55 23.49
C GLY A 984 -19.21 -24.80 23.32
N ILE A 985 -18.26 -25.05 24.22
CA ILE A 985 -17.29 -26.15 24.09
C ILE A 985 -17.94 -27.52 23.85
N HIS A 986 -19.03 -27.82 24.56
CA HIS A 986 -19.75 -29.08 24.38
C HIS A 986 -20.35 -29.19 22.98
N LEU A 987 -21.05 -28.14 22.49
CA LEU A 987 -21.62 -28.13 21.14
C LEU A 987 -20.52 -28.26 20.07
N ALA A 988 -19.44 -27.49 20.21
CA ALA A 988 -18.35 -27.45 19.23
C ALA A 988 -17.66 -28.82 19.06
N GLU A 989 -17.39 -29.54 20.16
CA GLU A 989 -16.80 -30.88 20.07
C GLU A 989 -17.70 -31.87 19.33
N ARG A 990 -19.01 -31.81 19.56
CA ARG A 990 -19.98 -32.66 18.84
C ARG A 990 -20.06 -32.27 17.36
N ASN A 991 -20.06 -30.97 17.04
CA ASN A 991 -20.04 -30.48 15.66
C ASN A 991 -18.82 -31.00 14.90
N LEU A 992 -17.63 -30.84 15.48
CA LEU A 992 -16.37 -31.23 14.85
C LEU A 992 -16.27 -32.74 14.70
N PHE A 993 -16.61 -33.51 15.75
CA PHE A 993 -16.59 -34.96 15.67
C PHE A 993 -17.54 -35.49 14.59
N LEU A 994 -18.80 -35.04 14.58
CA LEU A 994 -19.79 -35.51 13.60
C LEU A 994 -19.41 -35.09 12.17
N ALA A 995 -18.91 -33.86 11.98
CA ALA A 995 -18.44 -33.40 10.68
C ALA A 995 -17.29 -34.28 10.16
N LEU A 996 -16.25 -34.48 10.96
CA LEU A 996 -15.08 -35.28 10.57
C LEU A 996 -15.44 -36.75 10.39
N ALA A 997 -16.19 -37.35 11.33
CA ALA A 997 -16.61 -38.75 11.25
C ALA A 997 -17.43 -39.02 9.98
N LYS A 998 -18.40 -38.16 9.66
CA LYS A 998 -19.22 -38.32 8.45
C LYS A 998 -18.41 -38.08 7.18
N LEU A 999 -17.46 -37.13 7.15
CA LEU A 999 -16.55 -36.95 6.01
C LEU A 999 -15.66 -38.18 5.78
N ILE A 1000 -15.06 -38.74 6.84
CA ILE A 1000 -14.22 -39.95 6.80
C ILE A 1000 -15.04 -41.17 6.34
N TRP A 1001 -16.29 -41.27 6.80
CA TRP A 1001 -17.19 -42.33 6.37
C TRP A 1001 -17.62 -42.13 4.90
N ALA A 1002 -17.93 -40.92 4.45
CA ALA A 1002 -18.49 -40.73 3.11
C ALA A 1002 -17.44 -40.74 1.98
N PHE A 1003 -16.25 -40.16 2.22
CA PHE A 1003 -15.36 -39.75 1.13
C PHE A 1003 -13.92 -40.24 1.26
N ASP A 1004 -13.31 -40.49 0.09
CA ASP A 1004 -11.87 -40.39 -0.11
C ASP A 1004 -11.53 -38.94 -0.46
N ILE A 1005 -10.63 -38.34 0.32
CA ILE A 1005 -10.16 -36.97 0.14
C ILE A 1005 -8.70 -37.02 -0.28
N GLY A 1006 -8.36 -36.32 -1.36
CA GLY A 1006 -7.03 -36.28 -1.90
C GLY A 1006 -6.65 -34.92 -2.46
N PRO A 1007 -5.37 -34.76 -2.85
CA PRO A 1007 -4.90 -33.53 -3.47
C PRO A 1007 -5.61 -33.27 -4.80
N GLY A 1008 -5.88 -31.99 -5.07
CA GLY A 1008 -6.43 -31.56 -6.35
C GLY A 1008 -5.49 -31.84 -7.52
N ARG A 1009 -6.00 -31.69 -8.75
CA ARG A 1009 -5.25 -31.87 -9.98
C ARG A 1009 -5.29 -30.60 -10.81
N ASP A 1010 -4.19 -30.28 -11.49
CA ASP A 1010 -4.13 -29.18 -12.44
C ASP A 1010 -4.85 -29.49 -13.77
N GLU A 1011 -4.89 -28.53 -14.69
CA GLU A 1011 -5.52 -28.68 -16.02
C GLU A 1011 -4.93 -29.83 -16.85
N SER A 1012 -3.70 -30.28 -16.54
CA SER A 1012 -3.02 -31.40 -17.18
C SER A 1012 -3.31 -32.75 -16.51
N GLY A 1013 -4.07 -32.76 -15.42
CA GLY A 1013 -4.39 -33.94 -14.62
C GLY A 1013 -3.30 -34.33 -13.61
N LYS A 1014 -2.23 -33.53 -13.49
CA LYS A 1014 -1.14 -33.78 -12.53
C LYS A 1014 -1.58 -33.38 -11.13
N VAL A 1015 -1.23 -34.21 -10.15
CA VAL A 1015 -1.50 -33.94 -8.73
C VAL A 1015 -0.78 -32.67 -8.30
N MET A 1016 -1.54 -31.73 -7.72
CA MET A 1016 -1.01 -30.51 -7.13
C MET A 1016 -0.53 -30.80 -5.72
N GLU A 1017 0.65 -30.28 -5.38
CA GLU A 1017 1.17 -30.39 -4.02
C GLU A 1017 0.35 -29.50 -3.08
N PRO A 1018 -0.26 -30.03 -2.00
CA PRO A 1018 -1.03 -29.21 -1.06
C PRO A 1018 -0.14 -28.20 -0.33
N ASP A 1019 -0.52 -26.93 -0.39
CA ASP A 1019 0.17 -25.86 0.32
C ASP A 1019 -0.28 -25.79 1.78
N VAL A 1020 0.26 -26.68 2.59
CA VAL A 1020 -0.02 -26.72 4.03
C VAL A 1020 0.81 -25.72 4.83
N SER A 1021 1.57 -24.81 4.21
CA SER A 1021 2.41 -23.85 4.95
C SER A 1021 1.59 -22.92 5.85
N HIS A 1022 2.09 -22.64 7.06
CA HIS A 1022 1.53 -21.60 7.93
C HIS A 1022 1.58 -20.20 7.31
N GLU A 1023 2.46 -19.99 6.34
CA GLU A 1023 2.74 -18.68 5.75
C GLU A 1023 1.87 -18.41 4.52
N THR A 1024 1.62 -19.42 3.68
CA THR A 1024 0.87 -19.24 2.42
C THR A 1024 -0.46 -19.98 2.35
N GLY A 1025 -0.61 -21.07 3.08
CA GLY A 1025 -1.80 -21.91 3.02
C GLY A 1025 -3.00 -21.35 3.80
N TYR A 1026 -2.82 -20.28 4.57
CA TYR A 1026 -3.78 -19.80 5.56
C TYR A 1026 -3.95 -18.26 5.49
N SER A 1027 -5.05 -17.72 5.99
CA SER A 1027 -5.39 -16.29 5.99
C SER A 1027 -4.69 -15.50 7.10
N ASP A 1028 -4.60 -14.17 6.94
CA ASP A 1028 -4.11 -13.25 7.96
C ASP A 1028 -5.24 -12.80 8.93
N GLY A 1029 -4.87 -12.13 10.03
CA GLY A 1029 -5.79 -11.60 11.05
C GLY A 1029 -5.69 -12.31 12.41
N PHE A 1030 -6.60 -11.96 13.33
CA PHE A 1030 -6.61 -12.59 14.66
C PHE A 1030 -7.25 -14.00 14.65
N LEU A 1031 -8.11 -14.29 13.66
CA LEU A 1031 -8.52 -15.64 13.29
C LEU A 1031 -7.86 -16.06 11.99
N VAL A 1032 -7.43 -17.32 11.93
CA VAL A 1032 -6.72 -17.91 10.81
C VAL A 1032 -7.52 -19.10 10.27
N CYS A 1033 -7.81 -19.09 8.97
CA CYS A 1033 -8.48 -20.16 8.23
C CYS A 1033 -7.60 -20.58 7.05
N ALA A 1034 -7.71 -21.80 6.54
CA ALA A 1034 -7.03 -22.14 5.29
C ALA A 1034 -7.59 -21.29 4.13
N ASN A 1035 -6.72 -20.86 3.21
CA ASN A 1035 -7.13 -20.26 1.95
C ASN A 1035 -7.85 -21.30 1.08
N ASP A 1036 -8.59 -20.87 0.04
CA ASP A 1036 -9.22 -21.83 -0.88
C ASP A 1036 -8.14 -22.68 -1.57
N PHE A 1037 -8.24 -24.01 -1.46
CA PHE A 1037 -7.31 -24.96 -2.05
C PHE A 1037 -8.02 -26.02 -2.89
N PRO A 1038 -7.39 -26.52 -3.97
CA PRO A 1038 -7.96 -27.57 -4.79
C PRO A 1038 -7.86 -28.93 -4.09
N CYS A 1039 -8.97 -29.66 -4.02
CA CYS A 1039 -9.03 -31.01 -3.47
C CYS A 1039 -9.93 -31.91 -4.31
N GLU A 1040 -9.59 -33.20 -4.35
CA GLU A 1040 -10.41 -34.24 -4.96
C GLU A 1040 -11.22 -34.93 -3.86
N ILE A 1041 -12.55 -34.94 -4.00
CA ILE A 1041 -13.47 -35.57 -3.06
C ILE A 1041 -14.27 -36.61 -3.82
N LYS A 1042 -14.10 -37.88 -3.45
CA LYS A 1042 -14.73 -39.03 -4.12
C LYS A 1042 -15.57 -39.81 -3.14
N LEU A 1043 -16.81 -40.08 -3.52
CA LEU A 1043 -17.69 -40.95 -2.74
C LEU A 1043 -17.09 -42.36 -2.69
N ARG A 1044 -17.01 -42.95 -1.49
CA ARG A 1044 -16.36 -44.26 -1.28
C ARG A 1044 -17.16 -45.44 -1.84
N SER A 1045 -18.49 -45.35 -1.85
CA SER A 1045 -19.38 -46.35 -2.48
C SER A 1045 -20.74 -45.74 -2.85
N GLU A 1046 -21.40 -46.31 -3.86
CA GLU A 1046 -22.76 -45.88 -4.24
C GLU A 1046 -23.78 -46.09 -3.11
N GLU A 1047 -23.62 -47.15 -2.31
CA GLU A 1047 -24.55 -47.45 -1.21
C GLU A 1047 -24.44 -46.40 -0.10
N ARG A 1048 -23.23 -45.92 0.22
CA ARG A 1048 -23.06 -44.77 1.12
C ARG A 1048 -23.77 -43.54 0.56
N GLY A 1049 -23.72 -43.31 -0.75
CA GLY A 1049 -24.48 -42.23 -1.41
C GLY A 1049 -26.00 -42.36 -1.25
N ARG A 1050 -26.55 -43.58 -1.38
CA ARG A 1050 -27.98 -43.83 -1.13
C ARG A 1050 -28.36 -43.57 0.33
N THR A 1051 -27.51 -43.99 1.27
CA THR A 1051 -27.70 -43.73 2.71
C THR A 1051 -27.68 -42.23 2.99
N ILE A 1052 -26.78 -41.45 2.40
CA ILE A 1052 -26.74 -39.98 2.53
C ILE A 1052 -28.05 -39.35 2.09
N LEU A 1053 -28.56 -39.70 0.90
CA LEU A 1053 -29.81 -39.15 0.38
C LEU A 1053 -31.03 -39.54 1.24
N ARG A 1054 -31.06 -40.79 1.70
CA ARG A 1054 -32.13 -41.27 2.58
C ARG A 1054 -32.14 -40.55 3.91
N GLU A 1055 -30.99 -40.40 4.56
CA GLU A 1055 -30.88 -39.69 5.83
C GLU A 1055 -31.11 -38.18 5.67
N PHE A 1056 -30.74 -37.59 4.53
CA PHE A 1056 -31.07 -36.21 4.23
C PHE A 1056 -32.57 -35.98 4.10
N GLU A 1057 -33.29 -36.90 3.44
CA GLU A 1057 -34.76 -36.83 3.35
C GLU A 1057 -35.42 -37.00 4.73
N LEU A 1058 -34.91 -37.90 5.57
CA LEU A 1058 -35.36 -38.01 6.97
C LEU A 1058 -35.09 -36.72 7.74
N ALA A 1059 -33.89 -36.14 7.63
CA ALA A 1059 -33.55 -34.86 8.24
C ALA A 1059 -34.47 -33.74 7.77
N ARG A 1060 -34.83 -33.71 6.48
CA ARG A 1060 -35.76 -32.74 5.88
C ARG A 1060 -37.12 -32.80 6.55
N VAL A 1061 -37.65 -34.00 6.76
CA VAL A 1061 -38.98 -34.22 7.33
C VAL A 1061 -38.99 -34.08 8.85
N GLU A 1062 -38.01 -34.64 9.56
CA GLU A 1062 -38.05 -34.76 11.02
C GLU A 1062 -37.38 -33.62 11.78
N VAL A 1063 -36.41 -32.94 11.15
CA VAL A 1063 -35.60 -31.91 11.80
C VAL A 1063 -35.77 -30.56 11.11
N PHE A 1064 -35.46 -30.45 9.82
CA PHE A 1064 -35.46 -29.18 9.10
C PHE A 1064 -36.84 -28.55 8.96
N SER A 1065 -37.90 -29.35 8.91
CA SER A 1065 -39.30 -28.88 8.92
C SER A 1065 -39.68 -28.04 10.15
N LYS A 1066 -38.88 -28.10 11.23
CA LYS A 1066 -39.08 -27.33 12.46
C LYS A 1066 -38.42 -25.95 12.43
N TYR A 1067 -37.62 -25.65 11.41
CA TYR A 1067 -36.85 -24.42 11.31
C TYR A 1067 -37.24 -23.63 10.07
N GLU A 1068 -37.26 -22.31 10.18
CA GLU A 1068 -37.60 -21.41 9.07
C GLU A 1068 -36.42 -21.20 8.12
N THR A 1069 -36.72 -21.00 6.84
CA THR A 1069 -35.75 -20.61 5.79
C THR A 1069 -36.18 -19.27 5.19
N PRO A 1070 -35.64 -18.13 5.67
CA PRO A 1070 -35.98 -16.82 5.12
C PRO A 1070 -35.40 -16.64 3.70
N GLU A 1071 -36.12 -15.92 2.83
CA GLU A 1071 -35.73 -15.64 1.42
C GLU A 1071 -34.61 -14.60 1.22
#